data_AF-A0A1J8QX09-F1
#
_entry.id   AF-A0A1J8QX09-F1
#
_cell.length_a   1.000
_cell.length_b   1.000
_cell.length_c   1.000
_cell.angle_alpha   90.00
_cell.angle_beta   90.00
_cell.angle_gamma   90.00
#
_symmetry.space_group_name_H-M   'P 1'
#
loop_
_entity.id
_entity.type
_entity.pdbx_description
1 polymer ?
#
loop_
_entity_poly.entity_id
_entity_poly.type
_entity_poly.pdbx_seq_one_letter_code
_entity_poly.pdbx_strand_id
1 'polypeptide(L)'
;MCRFVIYKGTSPVQLSHLLTRPCHSIINQAFDSRLRLDRRRPINGDGFGVGWYDSVQDEELGNQPCMFTSVTPAWNNANLIRLAEKIKSPLVFGHVRATTTGSLSLDNCHPFVYGKLMFMHNGGIADFHLIKRRLQADLSDDIFNVVQGNTDSECAFALLLSKLPDPKAKNFTTRTLQQAMLDTIATLNRYAEEAGITEPSLMNFCITDGESVIATRYISSRHDEAASLWFSSGTTFSEYAEGGHYRMSKADKRENIIMIASEPLTFEKADWMEIRTNNMVVITPKMNLLQIPIIDKFYVSPSDPAALNRDTDFAAAKGLLSPHCHKNNDSCIMNPWLLWSAVSHTARSSIQFHPARIHLTAGFSYRLSTALQILLFLPLTLATLSTQAFLLLSLLLSIHSLIHGTLILLWGSNALSVMQVPMHPFLLLVTFNAFSQSAQPWLATAVTWWGRLLTFCGPSYVALEGLSSLLFAQKAGQIGINIADEAESYQFAILIAAAAAFVAAAWWIVIAYPTAATSPLSSTLLGVALTAFLFLLLIGFRLRRTNVVEASLLALFLAYNVWLCGFGRSSFSDPASSYAPLLSNILPHLQTLVNFITNTLPKPVLVALLYRLSILQVASRILPTIGADNWDSDQGTDDGWDGRPTSIMTRILLTYRQLIFVMVYSHLLLLDPSSQVWWRWANIMFTLFLWAVELVVSPDGDDVSVKWKVD
;
A
#
# COMPACT_ATOMS: atom_id res chain seq x y z
N MET A 1 -9.29 15.50 -0.79
CA MET A 1 -9.25 16.70 -1.66
C MET A 1 -8.48 16.42 -2.93
N CYS A 2 -8.92 16.99 -4.05
CA CYS A 2 -8.40 16.70 -5.39
C CYS A 2 -7.00 17.28 -5.66
N ARG A 3 -6.44 17.00 -6.84
CA ARG A 3 -5.26 17.68 -7.38
C ARG A 3 -5.49 17.97 -8.86
N PHE A 4 -4.95 19.08 -9.35
CA PHE A 4 -4.96 19.38 -10.78
C PHE A 4 -3.65 19.96 -11.28
N VAL A 5 -3.47 19.86 -12.60
CA VAL A 5 -2.43 20.51 -13.39
C VAL A 5 -3.08 21.18 -14.61
N ILE A 6 -2.56 22.35 -14.95
CA ILE A 6 -2.89 23.12 -16.14
C ILE A 6 -1.59 23.33 -16.90
N TYR A 7 -1.65 23.10 -18.20
CA TYR A 7 -0.61 23.51 -19.13
C TYR A 7 -1.22 24.45 -20.16
N LYS A 8 -0.53 25.55 -20.44
CA LYS A 8 -0.76 26.37 -21.62
C LYS A 8 0.58 26.67 -22.28
N GLY A 9 0.69 26.44 -23.58
CA GLY A 9 1.92 26.68 -24.32
C GLY A 9 1.67 27.16 -25.74
N THR A 10 2.66 27.84 -26.32
CA THR A 10 2.65 28.20 -27.75
C THR A 10 2.87 27.00 -28.66
N SER A 11 3.59 25.98 -28.16
CA SER A 11 3.75 24.69 -28.81
C SER A 11 2.95 23.61 -28.07
N PRO A 12 2.32 22.65 -28.78
CA PRO A 12 1.60 21.57 -28.14
C PRO A 12 2.51 20.65 -27.32
N VAL A 13 2.13 20.38 -26.07
CA VAL A 13 2.81 19.38 -25.22
C VAL A 13 2.14 18.02 -25.37
N GLN A 14 2.95 16.96 -25.39
CA GLN A 14 2.42 15.61 -25.27
C GLN A 14 1.94 15.36 -23.84
N LEU A 15 0.71 14.86 -23.69
CA LEU A 15 0.09 14.67 -22.38
C LEU A 15 0.96 13.87 -21.40
N SER A 16 1.72 12.87 -21.88
CA SER A 16 2.64 12.09 -21.06
C SER A 16 3.66 12.93 -20.28
N HIS A 17 4.10 14.08 -20.80
CA HIS A 17 5.01 14.99 -20.10
C HIS A 17 4.36 15.70 -18.91
N LEU A 18 3.03 15.66 -18.78
CA LEU A 18 2.30 16.21 -17.64
C LEU A 18 1.76 15.09 -16.74
N LEU A 19 1.26 14.03 -17.37
CA LEU A 19 0.44 13.01 -16.73
C LEU A 19 1.23 11.85 -16.17
N THR A 20 2.23 11.33 -16.88
CA THR A 20 2.86 10.03 -16.57
C THR A 20 4.35 10.12 -16.32
N ARG A 21 5.09 10.87 -17.15
CA ARG A 21 6.56 10.84 -17.18
C ARG A 21 7.26 11.57 -16.02
N PRO A 22 6.80 12.75 -15.56
CA PRO A 22 7.44 13.39 -14.42
C PRO A 22 7.38 12.50 -13.18
N CYS A 23 8.48 12.44 -12.42
CA CYS A 23 8.55 11.70 -11.17
C CYS A 23 7.49 12.17 -10.15
N HIS A 24 7.08 13.43 -10.20
CA HIS A 24 5.96 14.01 -9.44
C HIS A 24 4.77 14.40 -10.33
N SER A 25 4.48 13.58 -11.35
CA SER A 25 3.35 13.78 -12.27
C SER A 25 2.00 13.81 -11.58
N ILE A 26 0.96 14.32 -12.25
CA ILE A 26 -0.39 14.36 -11.65
C ILE A 26 -0.94 12.96 -11.33
N ILE A 27 -0.54 11.91 -12.07
CA ILE A 27 -0.89 10.52 -11.73
C ILE A 27 -0.16 10.07 -10.48
N ASN A 28 1.13 10.39 -10.32
CA ASN A 28 1.86 10.04 -9.11
C ASN A 28 1.31 10.81 -7.90
N GLN A 29 0.94 12.08 -8.07
CA GLN A 29 0.24 12.86 -7.04
C GLN A 29 -1.10 12.23 -6.63
N ALA A 30 -1.68 11.33 -7.42
CA ALA A 30 -2.89 10.62 -7.03
C ALA A 30 -2.66 9.61 -5.90
N PHE A 31 -1.45 9.12 -5.67
CA PHE A 31 -1.14 8.19 -4.57
C PHE A 31 0.07 8.61 -3.71
N ASP A 32 0.91 9.54 -4.20
CA ASP A 32 2.07 10.16 -3.53
C ASP A 32 1.95 11.70 -3.58
N SER A 33 0.88 12.26 -3.02
CA SER A 33 0.71 13.71 -2.83
C SER A 33 1.57 14.15 -1.64
N ARG A 34 2.57 15.00 -1.87
CA ARG A 34 3.55 15.40 -0.83
C ARG A 34 3.16 16.66 -0.08
N LEU A 35 2.31 17.49 -0.68
CA LEU A 35 1.70 18.64 -0.02
C LEU A 35 0.33 18.27 0.58
N ARG A 36 0.13 16.97 0.89
CA ARG A 36 -1.00 16.46 1.65
C ARG A 36 -0.57 16.13 3.07
N LEU A 37 -1.16 16.82 4.04
CA LEU A 37 -0.94 16.56 5.47
C LEU A 37 -1.98 15.60 6.06
N ASP A 38 -3.19 15.51 5.48
CA ASP A 38 -4.21 14.55 5.92
C ASP A 38 -3.84 13.10 5.55
N ARG A 39 -3.57 12.29 6.58
CA ARG A 39 -3.24 10.86 6.47
C ARG A 39 -4.46 9.93 6.49
N ARG A 40 -5.68 10.44 6.70
CA ARG A 40 -6.90 9.62 6.82
C ARG A 40 -7.30 8.97 5.49
N ARG A 41 -7.07 9.67 4.36
CA ARG A 41 -7.29 9.16 2.99
C ARG A 41 -6.15 9.62 2.06
N PRO A 42 -5.01 8.91 2.04
CA PRO A 42 -3.80 9.40 1.37
C PRO A 42 -3.90 9.40 -0.17
N ILE A 43 -4.99 8.95 -0.77
CA ILE A 43 -5.08 8.58 -2.19
C ILE A 43 -6.26 9.29 -2.90
N ASN A 44 -6.03 9.80 -4.11
CA ASN A 44 -7.02 10.27 -5.08
C ASN A 44 -7.39 9.12 -6.03
N GLY A 45 -8.05 8.10 -5.49
CA GLY A 45 -8.42 6.90 -6.22
C GLY A 45 -9.82 6.95 -6.83
N ASP A 46 -10.54 8.04 -6.60
CA ASP A 46 -11.99 8.11 -6.85
C ASP A 46 -12.34 8.62 -8.27
N GLY A 47 -11.34 8.65 -9.14
CA GLY A 47 -11.45 9.02 -10.53
C GLY A 47 -10.40 10.03 -10.99
N PHE A 48 -10.40 10.28 -12.29
CA PHE A 48 -9.58 11.30 -12.93
C PHE A 48 -10.32 11.89 -14.12
N GLY A 49 -9.79 13.00 -14.61
CA GLY A 49 -10.13 13.48 -15.94
C GLY A 49 -9.01 14.29 -16.57
N VAL A 50 -8.98 14.23 -17.89
CA VAL A 50 -8.10 15.04 -18.72
C VAL A 50 -8.94 15.69 -19.80
N GLY A 51 -8.84 17.01 -19.90
CA GLY A 51 -9.46 17.80 -20.96
C GLY A 51 -8.40 18.53 -21.77
N TRP A 52 -8.56 18.60 -23.08
CA TRP A 52 -7.62 19.30 -23.95
C TRP A 52 -8.32 19.92 -25.16
N TYR A 53 -7.72 20.96 -25.72
CA TYR A 53 -8.14 21.53 -27.00
C TYR A 53 -7.25 21.03 -28.14
N ASP A 54 -7.80 20.93 -29.34
CA ASP A 54 -7.02 20.53 -30.50
C ASP A 54 -5.95 21.57 -30.85
N SER A 55 -4.79 21.10 -31.30
CA SER A 55 -3.67 21.97 -31.69
C SER A 55 -3.90 22.69 -33.01
N VAL A 56 -4.78 22.14 -33.85
CA VAL A 56 -5.12 22.67 -35.17
C VAL A 56 -6.63 22.84 -35.18
N GLN A 57 -7.10 24.01 -35.60
CA GLN A 57 -8.53 24.23 -35.79
C GLN A 57 -9.01 23.39 -36.96
N ASP A 58 -10.01 22.56 -36.68
CA ASP A 58 -10.73 21.77 -37.67
C ASP A 58 -12.21 22.11 -37.54
N GLU A 59 -12.83 22.54 -38.64
CA GLU A 59 -14.25 22.90 -38.64
C GLU A 59 -15.14 21.71 -38.32
N GLU A 60 -14.72 20.49 -38.65
CA GLU A 60 -15.47 19.25 -38.37
C GLU A 60 -15.48 18.93 -36.87
N LEU A 61 -14.35 19.17 -36.17
CA LEU A 61 -14.22 18.92 -34.73
C LEU A 61 -14.87 20.01 -33.87
N GLY A 62 -14.99 21.22 -34.43
CA GLY A 62 -15.53 22.38 -33.73
C GLY A 62 -14.60 22.93 -32.65
N ASN A 63 -15.14 23.76 -31.77
CA ASN A 63 -14.35 24.47 -30.74
C ASN A 63 -14.45 23.84 -29.34
N GLN A 64 -15.13 22.71 -29.21
CA GLN A 64 -15.34 22.09 -27.90
C GLN A 64 -14.06 21.33 -27.47
N PRO A 65 -13.71 21.37 -26.18
CA PRO A 65 -12.61 20.58 -25.66
C PRO A 65 -12.97 19.09 -25.70
N CYS A 66 -11.98 18.24 -25.98
CA CYS A 66 -12.12 16.81 -25.83
C CYS A 66 -11.83 16.40 -24.37
N MET A 67 -12.59 15.43 -23.87
CA MET A 67 -12.61 15.02 -22.47
C MET A 67 -12.43 13.52 -22.35
N PHE A 68 -11.53 13.11 -21.47
CA PHE A 68 -11.40 11.73 -21.05
C PHE A 68 -11.45 11.63 -19.52
N THR A 69 -12.60 11.21 -19.00
CA THR A 69 -12.86 11.02 -17.57
C THR A 69 -13.05 9.54 -17.24
N SER A 70 -12.72 9.16 -16.00
CA SER A 70 -12.99 7.82 -15.49
C SER A 70 -13.21 7.85 -13.98
N VAL A 71 -14.04 6.94 -13.47
CA VAL A 71 -14.13 6.64 -12.03
C VAL A 71 -13.03 5.68 -11.56
N THR A 72 -12.28 5.10 -12.50
CA THR A 72 -11.13 4.24 -12.14
C THR A 72 -9.94 5.09 -11.70
N PRO A 73 -9.07 4.59 -10.83
CA PRO A 73 -7.84 5.30 -10.46
C PRO A 73 -6.93 5.57 -11.67
N ALA A 74 -6.34 6.77 -11.73
CA ALA A 74 -5.53 7.20 -12.88
C ALA A 74 -4.34 6.28 -13.16
N TRP A 75 -3.66 5.80 -12.12
CA TRP A 75 -2.46 4.95 -12.24
C TRP A 75 -2.75 3.54 -12.79
N ASN A 76 -4.02 3.11 -12.76
CA ASN A 76 -4.43 1.78 -13.23
C ASN A 76 -5.16 1.83 -14.57
N ASN A 77 -5.27 3.01 -15.21
CA ASN A 77 -5.99 3.16 -16.46
C ASN A 77 -5.03 3.05 -17.66
N ALA A 78 -4.98 1.86 -18.28
CA ALA A 78 -4.10 1.60 -19.41
C ALA A 78 -4.42 2.49 -20.64
N ASN A 79 -5.69 2.87 -20.82
CA ASN A 79 -6.10 3.74 -21.92
C ASN A 79 -5.57 5.16 -21.71
N LEU A 80 -5.59 5.68 -20.48
CA LEU A 80 -4.98 6.96 -20.14
C LEU A 80 -3.51 7.00 -20.56
N ILE A 81 -2.73 5.97 -20.20
CA ILE A 81 -1.30 5.88 -20.52
C ILE A 81 -1.09 5.82 -22.04
N ARG A 82 -1.86 4.98 -22.76
CA ARG A 82 -1.77 4.84 -24.22
C ARG A 82 -2.11 6.14 -24.95
N LEU A 83 -3.17 6.81 -24.53
CA LEU A 83 -3.61 8.09 -25.10
C LEU A 83 -2.63 9.21 -24.76
N ALA A 84 -2.09 9.22 -23.54
CA ALA A 84 -1.15 10.24 -23.10
C ALA A 84 0.16 10.23 -23.93
N GLU A 85 0.54 9.08 -24.48
CA GLU A 85 1.70 8.92 -25.36
C GLU A 85 1.47 9.39 -26.81
N LYS A 86 0.23 9.72 -27.18
CA LYS A 86 -0.14 10.06 -28.56
C LYS A 86 -0.75 11.45 -28.71
N ILE A 87 -1.46 11.93 -27.69
CA ILE A 87 -2.16 13.21 -27.75
C ILE A 87 -1.20 14.35 -27.42
N LYS A 88 -1.23 15.39 -28.25
CA LYS A 88 -0.54 16.66 -28.03
C LYS A 88 -1.55 17.81 -28.04
N SER A 89 -1.39 18.76 -27.13
CA SER A 89 -2.28 19.92 -27.07
C SER A 89 -1.56 21.17 -26.53
N PRO A 90 -1.89 22.37 -27.02
CA PRO A 90 -1.37 23.62 -26.47
C PRO A 90 -2.04 23.99 -25.13
N LEU A 91 -3.20 23.42 -24.79
CA LEU A 91 -3.90 23.70 -23.54
C LEU A 91 -4.53 22.44 -22.95
N VAL A 92 -4.07 22.07 -21.75
CA VAL A 92 -4.44 20.82 -21.08
C VAL A 92 -4.86 21.08 -19.66
N PHE A 93 -6.00 20.52 -19.26
CA PHE A 93 -6.48 20.42 -17.89
C PHE A 93 -6.39 18.95 -17.45
N GLY A 94 -5.63 18.64 -16.41
CA GLY A 94 -5.55 17.31 -15.82
C GLY A 94 -5.95 17.33 -14.35
N HIS A 95 -6.78 16.38 -13.92
CA HIS A 95 -7.34 16.36 -12.57
C HIS A 95 -7.45 14.94 -12.03
N VAL A 96 -7.13 14.76 -10.75
CA VAL A 96 -7.30 13.50 -10.01
C VAL A 96 -8.16 13.72 -8.77
N ARG A 97 -9.22 12.93 -8.66
CA ARG A 97 -10.31 13.13 -7.71
C ARG A 97 -10.08 12.38 -6.40
N ALA A 98 -10.39 13.06 -5.29
CA ALA A 98 -10.56 12.43 -3.98
C ALA A 98 -11.91 12.88 -3.40
N THR A 99 -12.84 11.96 -3.25
CA THR A 99 -14.24 12.20 -2.91
C THR A 99 -14.38 12.73 -1.49
N THR A 100 -14.84 13.97 -1.38
CA THR A 100 -15.36 14.58 -0.14
C THR A 100 -16.89 14.54 -0.12
N THR A 101 -17.53 14.76 -1.28
CA THR A 101 -18.98 14.78 -1.49
C THR A 101 -19.33 14.17 -2.85
N GLY A 102 -20.57 13.67 -2.96
CA GLY A 102 -21.10 13.05 -4.17
C GLY A 102 -20.78 11.57 -4.33
N SER A 103 -21.46 10.92 -5.26
CA SER A 103 -21.27 9.50 -5.58
C SER A 103 -20.06 9.29 -6.51
N LEU A 104 -19.59 8.04 -6.58
CA LEU A 104 -18.63 7.60 -7.60
C LEU A 104 -19.34 7.48 -8.95
N SER A 105 -19.57 8.61 -9.62
CA SER A 105 -20.07 8.69 -11.00
C SER A 105 -19.06 9.41 -11.89
N LEU A 106 -19.11 9.12 -13.20
CA LEU A 106 -18.37 9.84 -14.21
C LEU A 106 -18.75 11.32 -14.25
N ASP A 107 -20.03 11.63 -14.02
CA ASP A 107 -20.56 13.00 -14.02
C ASP A 107 -19.98 13.85 -12.88
N ASN A 108 -19.33 13.23 -11.90
CA ASN A 108 -18.71 13.92 -10.77
C ASN A 108 -17.19 14.07 -10.94
N CYS A 109 -16.62 13.64 -12.07
CA CYS A 109 -15.19 13.75 -12.35
C CYS A 109 -14.90 15.02 -13.16
N HIS A 110 -14.06 15.89 -12.61
CA HIS A 110 -13.51 17.03 -13.34
C HIS A 110 -12.64 16.59 -14.53
N PRO A 111 -12.43 17.45 -15.55
CA PRO A 111 -13.09 18.74 -15.76
C PRO A 111 -14.59 18.66 -16.07
N PHE A 112 -15.33 19.75 -15.86
CA PHE A 112 -16.69 19.93 -16.39
C PHE A 112 -16.64 20.77 -17.66
N VAL A 113 -17.57 20.53 -18.59
CA VAL A 113 -17.59 21.21 -19.89
C VAL A 113 -18.96 21.81 -20.18
N TYR A 114 -18.95 23.02 -20.74
CA TYR A 114 -20.12 23.63 -21.37
C TYR A 114 -19.71 24.43 -22.60
N GLY A 115 -20.07 23.93 -23.79
CA GLY A 115 -19.62 24.52 -25.05
C GLY A 115 -18.08 24.54 -25.13
N LYS A 116 -17.50 25.72 -25.35
CA LYS A 116 -16.04 25.92 -25.41
C LYS A 116 -15.38 25.95 -24.01
N LEU A 117 -16.14 26.02 -22.91
CA LEU A 117 -15.58 26.23 -21.57
C LEU A 117 -15.25 24.91 -20.87
N MET A 118 -14.06 24.81 -20.26
CA MET A 118 -13.72 23.77 -19.27
C MET A 118 -13.54 24.36 -17.88
N PHE A 119 -14.00 23.64 -16.85
CA PHE A 119 -13.87 24.04 -15.46
C PHE A 119 -13.32 22.93 -14.56
N MET A 120 -12.46 23.30 -13.61
CA MET A 120 -11.95 22.42 -12.55
C MET A 120 -12.05 23.10 -11.19
N HIS A 121 -12.18 22.28 -10.14
CA HIS A 121 -12.16 22.75 -8.76
C HIS A 121 -11.28 21.82 -7.91
N ASN A 122 -10.36 22.42 -7.14
CA ASN A 122 -9.71 21.75 -6.02
C ASN A 122 -10.07 22.48 -4.72
N GLY A 123 -10.89 21.84 -3.90
CA GLY A 123 -11.47 22.51 -2.75
C GLY A 123 -12.77 21.86 -2.33
N GLY A 124 -13.56 22.62 -1.60
CA GLY A 124 -14.87 22.23 -1.12
C GLY A 124 -15.62 23.47 -0.63
N ILE A 125 -16.89 23.54 -0.97
CA ILE A 125 -17.79 24.56 -0.45
C ILE A 125 -18.36 24.05 0.87
N ALA A 126 -18.06 24.76 1.96
CA ALA A 126 -18.47 24.38 3.30
C ALA A 126 -19.99 24.31 3.42
N ASP A 127 -20.49 23.28 4.12
CA ASP A 127 -21.91 22.99 4.34
C ASP A 127 -22.81 23.20 3.11
N PHE A 128 -22.32 22.78 1.93
CA PHE A 128 -22.99 23.04 0.65
C PHE A 128 -24.47 22.66 0.62
N HIS A 129 -24.87 21.62 1.35
CA HIS A 129 -26.27 21.17 1.46
C HIS A 129 -27.23 22.26 1.97
N LEU A 130 -26.76 23.20 2.79
CA LEU A 130 -27.57 24.32 3.30
C LEU A 130 -27.85 25.40 2.23
N ILE A 131 -26.91 25.60 1.31
CA ILE A 131 -27.02 26.62 0.25
C ILE A 131 -27.44 26.05 -1.11
N LYS A 132 -27.35 24.73 -1.31
CA LYS A 132 -27.60 24.05 -2.59
C LYS A 132 -28.95 24.43 -3.20
N ARG A 133 -30.03 24.38 -2.42
CA ARG A 133 -31.38 24.71 -2.90
C ARG A 133 -31.47 26.16 -3.37
N ARG A 134 -30.83 27.07 -2.64
CA ARG A 134 -30.84 28.49 -2.98
C ARG A 134 -30.03 28.77 -4.24
N LEU A 135 -28.83 28.17 -4.35
CA LEU A 135 -28.02 28.28 -5.56
C LEU A 135 -28.81 27.80 -6.78
N GLN A 136 -29.44 26.63 -6.69
CA GLN A 136 -30.23 26.07 -7.79
C GLN A 136 -31.42 26.94 -8.18
N ALA A 137 -32.06 27.63 -7.23
CA ALA A 137 -33.18 28.53 -7.49
C ALA A 137 -32.76 29.82 -8.24
N ASP A 138 -31.50 30.23 -8.11
CA ASP A 138 -30.97 31.43 -8.78
C ASP A 138 -30.45 31.12 -10.20
N LEU A 139 -30.42 29.85 -10.63
CA LEU A 139 -30.03 29.44 -11.98
C LEU A 139 -31.20 29.61 -12.96
N SER A 140 -30.90 29.98 -14.20
CA SER A 140 -31.87 29.89 -15.30
C SER A 140 -32.15 28.42 -15.64
N ASP A 141 -33.33 28.13 -16.18
CA ASP A 141 -33.74 26.77 -16.56
C ASP A 141 -32.71 26.09 -17.47
N ASP A 142 -32.18 26.83 -18.46
CA ASP A 142 -31.13 26.36 -19.37
C ASP A 142 -29.89 25.84 -18.61
N ILE A 143 -29.42 26.58 -17.61
CA ILE A 143 -28.20 26.25 -16.86
C ILE A 143 -28.47 25.23 -15.76
N PHE A 144 -29.66 25.26 -15.15
CA PHE A 144 -30.09 24.25 -14.19
C PHE A 144 -30.05 22.84 -14.81
N ASN A 145 -30.48 22.71 -16.06
CA ASN A 145 -30.50 21.44 -16.79
C ASN A 145 -29.11 20.95 -17.24
N VAL A 146 -28.07 21.78 -17.14
CA VAL A 146 -26.68 21.38 -17.45
C VAL A 146 -26.09 20.50 -16.36
N VAL A 147 -26.51 20.69 -15.10
CA VAL A 147 -25.98 19.94 -13.96
C VAL A 147 -26.46 18.49 -14.01
N GLN A 148 -25.54 17.55 -14.19
CA GLN A 148 -25.82 16.11 -14.27
C GLN A 148 -25.41 15.37 -13.00
N GLY A 149 -24.29 15.78 -12.40
CA GLY A 149 -23.77 15.22 -11.17
C GLY A 149 -24.39 15.84 -9.91
N ASN A 150 -23.75 15.57 -8.78
CA ASN A 150 -24.24 15.97 -7.46
C ASN A 150 -23.18 16.66 -6.59
N THR A 151 -22.07 17.09 -7.20
CA THR A 151 -20.99 17.79 -6.50
C THR A 151 -21.28 19.27 -6.31
N ASP A 152 -20.70 19.84 -5.25
CA ASP A 152 -20.61 21.28 -5.04
C ASP A 152 -19.89 21.98 -6.21
N SER A 153 -18.89 21.31 -6.76
CA SER A 153 -18.01 21.80 -7.82
C SER A 153 -18.74 22.04 -9.14
N GLU A 154 -19.63 21.13 -9.53
CA GLU A 154 -20.44 21.27 -10.74
C GLU A 154 -21.52 22.35 -10.56
N CYS A 155 -22.13 22.43 -9.37
CA CYS A 155 -23.06 23.52 -9.05
C CYS A 155 -22.36 24.89 -9.06
N ALA A 156 -21.10 24.96 -8.61
CA ALA A 156 -20.29 26.16 -8.71
C ALA A 156 -19.97 26.53 -10.16
N PHE A 157 -19.74 25.53 -11.03
CA PHE A 157 -19.58 25.77 -12.46
C PHE A 157 -20.87 26.31 -13.09
N ALA A 158 -22.03 25.73 -12.78
CA ALA A 158 -23.33 26.23 -13.23
C ALA A 158 -23.58 27.67 -12.77
N LEU A 159 -23.26 27.99 -11.51
CA LEU A 159 -23.33 29.35 -11.01
C LEU A 159 -22.40 30.29 -11.80
N LEU A 160 -21.18 29.88 -12.12
CA LEU A 160 -20.27 30.67 -12.95
C LEU A 160 -20.85 30.91 -14.34
N LEU A 161 -21.41 29.89 -14.99
CA LEU A 161 -22.07 30.02 -16.29
C LEU A 161 -23.22 31.05 -16.23
N SER A 162 -23.98 31.09 -15.12
CA SER A 162 -25.05 32.09 -14.92
C SER A 162 -24.53 33.53 -14.78
N LYS A 163 -23.25 33.74 -14.45
CA LYS A 163 -22.63 35.07 -14.37
C LYS A 163 -22.07 35.55 -15.71
N LEU A 164 -22.01 34.68 -16.72
CA LEU A 164 -21.62 35.08 -18.06
C LEU A 164 -22.79 35.78 -18.76
N PRO A 165 -22.55 36.86 -19.53
CA PRO A 165 -23.59 37.50 -20.33
C PRO A 165 -24.25 36.55 -21.33
N ASP A 166 -23.43 35.70 -21.95
CA ASP A 166 -23.87 34.60 -22.81
C ASP A 166 -22.91 33.41 -22.64
N PRO A 167 -23.32 32.34 -21.94
CA PRO A 167 -22.48 31.16 -21.76
C PRO A 167 -22.33 30.31 -23.03
N LYS A 168 -23.15 30.53 -24.06
CA LYS A 168 -23.09 29.85 -25.38
C LYS A 168 -22.26 30.64 -26.40
N ALA A 169 -21.65 31.77 -26.01
CA ALA A 169 -20.84 32.59 -26.89
C ALA A 169 -19.67 31.80 -27.50
N LYS A 170 -19.32 32.12 -28.75
CA LYS A 170 -18.18 31.49 -29.44
C LYS A 170 -16.82 31.91 -28.88
N ASN A 171 -16.74 33.15 -28.40
CA ASN A 171 -15.51 33.77 -27.90
C ASN A 171 -15.82 34.51 -26.60
N PHE A 172 -14.90 34.42 -25.64
CA PHE A 172 -14.99 35.13 -24.37
C PHE A 172 -13.84 36.10 -24.26
N THR A 173 -14.09 37.28 -23.69
CA THR A 173 -12.98 38.14 -23.31
C THR A 173 -12.42 37.67 -21.97
N THR A 174 -11.10 37.77 -21.78
CA THR A 174 -10.46 37.41 -20.51
C THR A 174 -11.07 38.15 -19.32
N ARG A 175 -11.49 39.42 -19.53
CA ARG A 175 -12.16 40.23 -18.52
C ARG A 175 -13.54 39.70 -18.14
N THR A 176 -14.31 39.19 -19.11
CA THR A 176 -15.62 38.58 -18.86
C THR A 176 -15.48 37.35 -17.99
N LEU A 177 -14.51 36.47 -18.29
CA LEU A 177 -14.26 35.26 -17.47
C LEU A 177 -13.77 35.62 -16.06
N GLN A 178 -12.90 36.63 -15.95
CA GLN A 178 -12.46 37.17 -14.66
C GLN A 178 -13.64 37.68 -13.83
N GLN A 179 -14.50 38.52 -14.40
CA GLN A 179 -15.62 39.11 -13.69
C GLN A 179 -16.60 38.02 -13.24
N ALA A 180 -16.94 37.08 -14.12
CA ALA A 180 -17.81 35.96 -13.77
C ALA A 180 -17.23 35.11 -12.61
N MET A 181 -15.92 34.88 -12.58
CA MET A 181 -15.26 34.19 -11.48
C MET A 181 -15.37 34.97 -10.15
N LEU A 182 -15.12 36.28 -10.17
CA LEU A 182 -15.26 37.14 -8.99
C LEU A 182 -16.71 37.16 -8.47
N ASP A 183 -17.68 37.32 -9.36
CA ASP A 183 -19.11 37.35 -9.02
C ASP A 183 -19.58 36.00 -8.47
N THR A 184 -19.01 34.89 -8.95
CA THR A 184 -19.27 33.54 -8.44
C THR A 184 -18.79 33.40 -7.00
N ILE A 185 -17.54 33.76 -6.71
CA ILE A 185 -16.96 33.72 -5.36
C ILE A 185 -17.76 34.62 -4.41
N ALA A 186 -18.07 35.85 -4.82
CA ALA A 186 -18.86 36.79 -4.03
C ALA A 186 -20.26 36.23 -3.72
N THR A 187 -20.92 35.60 -4.71
CA THR A 187 -22.25 35.01 -4.53
C THR A 187 -22.22 33.82 -3.55
N LEU A 188 -21.24 32.92 -3.67
CA LEU A 188 -21.08 31.78 -2.76
C LEU A 188 -20.83 32.23 -1.32
N ASN A 189 -19.95 33.21 -1.13
CA ASN A 189 -19.68 33.79 0.18
C ASN A 189 -20.92 34.45 0.80
N ARG A 190 -21.73 35.14 -0.01
CA ARG A 190 -22.98 35.75 0.43
C ARG A 190 -23.97 34.69 0.89
N TYR A 191 -24.16 33.61 0.12
CA TYR A 191 -25.04 32.51 0.54
C TYR A 191 -24.55 31.84 1.82
N ALA A 192 -23.25 31.65 1.98
CA ALA A 192 -22.68 31.08 3.20
C ALA A 192 -22.96 31.95 4.43
N GLU A 193 -22.80 33.26 4.29
CA GLU A 193 -23.11 34.24 5.35
C GLU A 193 -24.60 34.26 5.71
N GLU A 194 -25.48 34.29 4.70
CA GLU A 194 -26.94 34.26 4.92
C GLU A 194 -27.43 32.94 5.53
N ALA A 195 -26.71 31.83 5.30
CA ALA A 195 -26.98 30.53 5.90
C ALA A 195 -26.29 30.33 7.26
N GLY A 196 -25.48 31.28 7.73
CA GLY A 196 -24.76 31.19 9.00
C GLY A 196 -23.63 30.16 9.03
N ILE A 197 -23.03 29.84 7.87
CA ILE A 197 -21.95 28.86 7.75
C ILE A 197 -20.65 29.48 8.28
N THR A 198 -20.05 28.83 9.28
CA THR A 198 -18.80 29.30 9.90
C THR A 198 -17.55 28.59 9.39
N GLU A 199 -17.70 27.37 8.84
CA GLU A 199 -16.56 26.64 8.26
C GLU A 199 -16.11 27.31 6.94
N PRO A 200 -14.80 27.52 6.73
CA PRO A 200 -14.33 28.19 5.52
C PRO A 200 -14.38 27.29 4.27
N SER A 201 -14.75 27.89 3.15
CA SER A 201 -14.74 27.26 1.82
C SER A 201 -13.38 27.44 1.15
N LEU A 202 -12.87 26.35 0.56
CA LEU A 202 -11.67 26.35 -0.27
C LEU A 202 -12.13 26.35 -1.72
N MET A 203 -11.77 27.37 -2.48
CA MET A 203 -12.31 27.58 -3.83
C MET A 203 -11.18 27.79 -4.83
N ASN A 204 -10.29 26.81 -5.00
CA ASN A 204 -9.32 26.85 -6.10
C ASN A 204 -10.02 26.45 -7.40
N PHE A 205 -10.76 27.39 -7.98
CA PHE A 205 -11.45 27.25 -9.24
C PHE A 205 -10.53 27.55 -10.41
N CYS A 206 -10.72 26.84 -11.51
CA CYS A 206 -10.04 27.08 -12.78
C CYS A 206 -11.03 27.00 -13.93
N ILE A 207 -11.03 28.00 -14.82
CA ILE A 207 -11.82 28.01 -16.06
C ILE A 207 -10.94 28.38 -17.25
N THR A 208 -11.24 27.79 -18.41
CA THR A 208 -10.62 28.11 -19.68
C THR A 208 -11.64 28.10 -20.80
N ASP A 209 -11.43 28.94 -21.80
CA ASP A 209 -12.14 28.95 -23.08
C ASP A 209 -11.25 28.47 -24.24
N GLY A 210 -10.13 27.80 -23.93
CA GLY A 210 -9.13 27.35 -24.90
C GLY A 210 -8.06 28.40 -25.21
N GLU A 211 -8.24 29.66 -24.84
CA GLU A 211 -7.31 30.76 -25.13
C GLU A 211 -6.84 31.48 -23.87
N SER A 212 -7.76 31.73 -22.94
CA SER A 212 -7.54 32.34 -21.65
C SER A 212 -7.70 31.30 -20.55
N VAL A 213 -6.91 31.40 -19.48
CA VAL A 213 -7.09 30.59 -18.27
C VAL A 213 -7.26 31.53 -17.09
N ILE A 214 -8.30 31.32 -16.29
CA ILE A 214 -8.50 31.98 -15.00
C ILE A 214 -8.40 30.91 -13.92
N ALA A 215 -7.48 31.06 -12.99
CA ALA A 215 -7.32 30.20 -11.83
C ALA A 215 -7.40 31.04 -10.55
N THR A 216 -7.87 30.45 -9.46
CA THR A 216 -7.94 31.13 -8.16
C THR A 216 -7.24 30.28 -7.10
N ARG A 217 -6.55 30.94 -6.17
CA ARG A 217 -6.13 30.36 -4.90
C ARG A 217 -6.90 31.10 -3.81
N TYR A 218 -8.00 30.54 -3.33
CA TYR A 218 -8.96 31.28 -2.50
C TYR A 218 -9.46 30.48 -1.30
N ILE A 219 -9.60 31.17 -0.17
CA ILE A 219 -10.28 30.68 1.04
C ILE A 219 -11.15 31.79 1.66
N SER A 220 -12.36 31.41 2.10
CA SER A 220 -13.30 32.31 2.78
C SER A 220 -13.00 32.44 4.28
N SER A 221 -11.74 32.73 4.62
CA SER A 221 -11.26 33.00 5.98
C SER A 221 -10.22 34.12 5.93
N ARG A 222 -10.09 34.90 7.01
CA ARG A 222 -8.96 35.84 7.18
C ARG A 222 -7.75 35.17 7.82
N HIS A 223 -7.99 34.12 8.60
CA HIS A 223 -6.97 33.52 9.45
C HIS A 223 -6.38 32.26 8.84
N ASP A 224 -7.17 31.46 8.11
CA ASP A 224 -6.71 30.18 7.56
C ASP A 224 -6.03 30.36 6.19
N GLU A 225 -5.09 29.49 5.84
CA GLU A 225 -4.43 29.50 4.54
C GLU A 225 -5.24 28.72 3.46
N ALA A 226 -5.20 29.20 2.21
CA ALA A 226 -5.86 28.51 1.09
C ALA A 226 -5.09 27.27 0.62
N ALA A 227 -5.79 26.37 -0.06
CA ALA A 227 -5.22 25.18 -0.67
C ALA A 227 -4.02 25.51 -1.59
N SER A 228 -2.98 24.67 -1.59
CA SER A 228 -1.76 24.91 -2.36
C SER A 228 -2.05 25.11 -3.85
N LEU A 229 -1.40 26.12 -4.43
CA LEU A 229 -1.41 26.36 -5.86
C LEU A 229 -0.10 27.03 -6.26
N TRP A 230 0.53 26.47 -7.28
CA TRP A 230 1.84 26.87 -7.77
C TRP A 230 1.76 27.17 -9.25
N PHE A 231 2.62 28.07 -9.71
CA PHE A 231 2.82 28.29 -11.14
C PHE A 231 4.29 28.18 -11.52
N SER A 232 4.53 27.80 -12.76
CA SER A 232 5.83 27.79 -13.40
C SER A 232 5.70 28.41 -14.79
N SER A 233 6.70 29.17 -15.20
CA SER A 233 6.74 29.78 -16.53
C SER A 233 8.15 29.69 -17.12
N GLY A 234 8.24 29.45 -18.42
CA GLY A 234 9.52 29.28 -19.11
C GLY A 234 9.41 29.05 -20.61
N THR A 235 10.52 28.62 -21.21
CA THR A 235 10.61 28.35 -22.66
C THR A 235 10.32 26.89 -23.00
N THR A 236 10.84 25.96 -22.18
CA THR A 236 10.73 24.52 -22.43
C THR A 236 10.58 23.77 -21.11
N PHE A 237 9.75 22.72 -21.15
CA PHE A 237 9.56 21.78 -20.05
C PHE A 237 9.95 20.39 -20.54
N SER A 238 11.11 19.90 -20.10
CA SER A 238 11.72 18.68 -20.62
C SER A 238 12.44 17.88 -19.54
N GLU A 239 12.59 16.59 -19.81
CA GLU A 239 13.39 15.69 -18.99
C GLU A 239 14.88 15.98 -19.19
N TYR A 240 15.61 16.25 -18.11
CA TYR A 240 17.04 16.53 -18.15
C TYR A 240 17.89 15.33 -17.66
N ALA A 241 17.27 14.37 -16.98
CA ALA A 241 17.88 13.12 -16.56
C ALA A 241 16.84 11.99 -16.55
N GLU A 242 17.28 10.78 -16.86
CA GLU A 242 16.42 9.59 -16.88
C GLU A 242 15.73 9.36 -15.53
N GLY A 243 14.51 8.81 -15.57
CA GLY A 243 13.73 8.53 -14.36
C GLY A 243 12.68 9.59 -14.05
N GLY A 244 12.30 10.42 -15.03
CA GLY A 244 11.26 11.41 -14.86
C GLY A 244 11.74 12.70 -14.19
N HIS A 245 13.02 13.03 -14.30
CA HIS A 245 13.57 14.27 -13.78
C HIS A 245 13.37 15.40 -14.79
N TYR A 246 12.34 16.21 -14.56
CA TYR A 246 11.97 17.36 -15.40
C TYR A 246 12.47 18.67 -14.81
N ARG A 247 12.71 19.65 -15.69
CA ARG A 247 13.01 21.04 -15.30
C ARG A 247 12.31 22.02 -16.23
N MET A 248 11.89 23.16 -15.68
CA MET A 248 11.48 24.32 -16.47
C MET A 248 12.71 25.15 -16.86
N SER A 249 13.03 25.21 -18.15
CA SER A 249 14.13 26.04 -18.64
C SER A 249 13.65 27.43 -19.04
N LYS A 250 14.48 28.45 -18.81
CA LYS A 250 14.24 29.87 -19.14
C LYS A 250 15.38 30.38 -20.02
N ALA A 251 15.46 29.89 -21.25
CA ALA A 251 16.56 30.24 -22.16
C ALA A 251 16.37 31.62 -22.82
N ASP A 252 15.11 32.02 -23.06
CA ASP A 252 14.75 33.29 -23.68
C ASP A 252 14.01 34.21 -22.72
N LYS A 253 13.94 35.50 -23.06
CA LYS A 253 13.10 36.49 -22.36
C LYS A 253 11.60 36.28 -22.57
N ARG A 254 11.19 35.43 -23.51
CA ARG A 254 9.78 35.14 -23.83
C ARG A 254 9.33 33.88 -23.11
N GLU A 255 8.17 33.97 -22.48
CA GLU A 255 7.52 32.84 -21.83
C GLU A 255 6.65 32.10 -22.86
N ASN A 256 7.07 30.89 -23.23
CA ASN A 256 6.36 30.06 -24.21
C ASN A 256 5.43 29.04 -23.55
N ILE A 257 5.67 28.75 -22.27
CA ILE A 257 4.95 27.74 -21.48
C ILE A 257 4.61 28.35 -20.14
N ILE A 258 3.35 28.22 -19.74
CA ILE A 258 2.86 28.52 -18.40
C ILE A 258 2.16 27.28 -17.88
N MET A 259 2.54 26.87 -16.67
CA MET A 259 1.94 25.75 -15.97
C MET A 259 1.40 26.22 -14.62
N ILE A 260 0.24 25.71 -14.23
CA ILE A 260 -0.34 25.90 -12.89
C ILE A 260 -0.63 24.52 -12.33
N ALA A 261 -0.22 24.23 -11.10
CA ALA A 261 -0.43 22.92 -10.49
C ALA A 261 -0.74 23.03 -9.01
N SER A 262 -1.52 22.09 -8.49
CA SER A 262 -1.74 21.96 -7.05
C SER A 262 -0.44 21.67 -6.30
N GLU A 263 0.46 20.88 -6.90
CA GLU A 263 1.82 20.63 -6.42
C GLU A 263 2.83 20.72 -7.57
N PRO A 264 4.06 21.21 -7.35
CA PRO A 264 5.13 21.24 -8.34
C PRO A 264 5.40 19.88 -8.99
N LEU A 265 5.43 19.80 -10.32
CA LEU A 265 5.76 18.54 -11.03
C LEU A 265 7.27 18.21 -10.99
N THR A 266 8.10 19.16 -10.55
CA THR A 266 9.56 19.05 -10.45
C THR A 266 10.03 19.32 -9.03
N PHE A 267 11.17 18.75 -8.63
CA PHE A 267 11.76 18.98 -7.30
C PHE A 267 12.72 20.18 -7.26
N GLU A 268 12.91 20.85 -8.40
CA GLU A 268 13.73 22.04 -8.49
C GLU A 268 12.97 23.25 -7.91
N LYS A 269 13.40 23.71 -6.73
CA LYS A 269 12.73 24.81 -6.01
C LYS A 269 12.66 26.12 -6.80
N ALA A 270 13.57 26.33 -7.74
CA ALA A 270 13.62 27.54 -8.57
C ALA A 270 12.61 27.55 -9.73
N ASP A 271 12.00 26.39 -10.04
CA ASP A 271 11.11 26.25 -11.19
C ASP A 271 9.70 26.76 -10.89
N TRP A 272 9.26 26.65 -9.63
CA TRP A 272 7.89 26.88 -9.21
C TRP A 272 7.79 28.01 -8.19
N MET A 273 6.80 28.87 -8.39
CA MET A 273 6.45 29.93 -7.45
C MET A 273 5.06 29.69 -6.90
N GLU A 274 4.91 29.85 -5.60
CA GLU A 274 3.63 29.73 -4.94
C GLU A 274 2.74 30.93 -5.28
N ILE A 275 1.48 30.67 -5.60
CA ILE A 275 0.46 31.71 -5.78
C ILE A 275 0.01 32.11 -4.39
N ARG A 276 -0.06 33.40 -4.06
CA ARG A 276 -0.49 33.85 -2.73
C ARG A 276 -1.96 33.53 -2.46
N THR A 277 -2.31 33.33 -1.20
CA THR A 277 -3.69 33.16 -0.75
C THR A 277 -4.55 34.37 -1.11
N ASN A 278 -5.77 34.11 -1.59
CA ASN A 278 -6.76 35.07 -2.07
C ASN A 278 -6.27 35.88 -3.28
N ASN A 279 -5.56 35.22 -4.19
CA ASN A 279 -5.20 35.75 -5.50
C ASN A 279 -5.86 34.96 -6.64
N MET A 280 -6.17 35.68 -7.70
CA MET A 280 -6.51 35.16 -9.01
C MET A 280 -5.28 35.19 -9.93
N VAL A 281 -5.11 34.15 -10.71
CA VAL A 281 -4.09 34.05 -11.76
C VAL A 281 -4.78 34.01 -13.11
N VAL A 282 -4.34 34.89 -14.01
CA VAL A 282 -4.92 35.04 -15.34
C VAL A 282 -3.83 34.81 -16.37
N ILE A 283 -4.03 33.82 -17.23
CA ILE A 283 -3.22 33.60 -18.43
C ILE A 283 -3.99 34.15 -19.62
N THR A 284 -3.50 35.24 -20.22
CA THR A 284 -4.13 35.86 -21.39
C THR A 284 -3.84 35.07 -22.67
N PRO A 285 -4.58 35.28 -23.78
CA PRO A 285 -4.29 34.65 -25.07
C PRO A 285 -2.84 34.89 -25.54
N LYS A 286 -2.28 36.07 -25.22
CA LYS A 286 -0.91 36.49 -25.53
C LYS A 286 0.18 35.91 -24.63
N MET A 287 -0.13 34.90 -23.81
CA MET A 287 0.82 34.25 -22.88
C MET A 287 1.37 35.18 -21.78
N ASN A 288 0.64 36.24 -21.42
CA ASN A 288 0.95 37.00 -20.21
C ASN A 288 0.31 36.34 -18.99
N LEU A 289 1.08 36.21 -17.91
CA LEU A 289 0.63 35.78 -16.60
C LEU A 289 0.39 36.99 -15.69
N LEU A 290 -0.84 37.17 -15.23
CA LEU A 290 -1.22 38.24 -14.28
C LEU A 290 -1.63 37.60 -12.96
N GLN A 291 -1.12 38.14 -11.85
CA GLN A 291 -1.61 37.81 -10.51
C GLN A 291 -2.37 39.00 -9.95
N ILE A 292 -3.64 38.80 -9.62
CA ILE A 292 -4.58 39.86 -9.25
C ILE A 292 -5.18 39.51 -7.89
N PRO A 293 -5.04 40.35 -6.86
CA PRO A 293 -5.64 40.07 -5.56
C PRO A 293 -7.16 40.09 -5.64
N ILE A 294 -7.82 39.14 -4.97
CA ILE A 294 -9.27 39.11 -4.80
C ILE A 294 -9.57 39.89 -3.52
N ILE A 295 -9.97 41.16 -3.68
CA ILE A 295 -10.19 42.07 -2.55
C ILE A 295 -11.62 41.92 -2.05
N ASP A 296 -11.77 41.25 -0.91
CA ASP A 296 -13.02 41.09 -0.17
C ASP A 296 -12.75 41.12 1.34
N LYS A 297 -13.74 40.76 2.17
CA LYS A 297 -13.58 40.72 3.64
C LYS A 297 -12.57 39.68 4.14
N PHE A 298 -12.19 38.71 3.31
CA PHE A 298 -11.24 37.65 3.63
C PHE A 298 -9.82 37.94 3.13
N TYR A 299 -9.67 38.95 2.27
CA TYR A 299 -8.36 39.43 1.82
C TYR A 299 -7.55 40.00 2.99
N VAL A 300 -6.26 39.64 3.00
CA VAL A 300 -5.28 40.17 3.95
C VAL A 300 -4.14 40.78 3.15
N SER A 301 -3.92 42.08 3.34
CA SER A 301 -2.86 42.81 2.63
C SER A 301 -1.49 42.26 3.01
N PRO A 302 -0.51 42.17 2.09
CA PRO A 302 0.86 41.81 2.43
C PRO A 302 1.52 42.72 3.48
N SER A 303 1.01 43.93 3.69
CA SER A 303 1.45 44.86 4.73
C SER A 303 0.86 44.58 6.11
N ASP A 304 -0.20 43.76 6.19
CA ASP A 304 -0.84 43.36 7.44
C ASP A 304 -0.03 42.21 8.07
N PRO A 305 0.38 42.29 9.36
CA PRO A 305 1.05 41.20 10.06
C PRO A 305 0.32 39.86 9.98
N ALA A 306 -1.01 39.88 9.88
CA ALA A 306 -1.82 38.68 9.73
C ALA A 306 -1.53 37.92 8.42
N ALA A 307 -0.98 38.57 7.39
CA ALA A 307 -0.62 37.90 6.13
C ALA A 307 0.53 36.89 6.30
N LEU A 308 1.40 37.10 7.28
CA LEU A 308 2.52 36.20 7.60
C LEU A 308 2.13 35.09 8.57
N ASN A 309 1.02 35.25 9.29
CA ASN A 309 0.59 34.38 10.39
C ASN A 309 -0.72 33.66 10.09
N ARG A 310 -1.03 33.40 8.81
CA ARG A 310 -2.21 32.61 8.46
C ARG A 310 -1.98 31.16 8.90
N ASP A 311 -2.98 30.60 9.59
CA ASP A 311 -2.95 29.25 10.09
C ASP A 311 -3.03 28.25 8.94
N THR A 312 -2.07 27.34 8.91
CA THR A 312 -2.02 26.26 7.94
C THR A 312 -2.92 25.09 8.33
N ASP A 313 -3.37 25.01 9.58
CA ASP A 313 -4.03 23.83 10.14
C ASP A 313 -5.31 23.46 9.40
N PHE A 314 -6.10 24.44 8.94
CA PHE A 314 -7.32 24.14 8.19
C PHE A 314 -7.02 23.49 6.84
N ALA A 315 -6.20 24.12 5.99
CA ALA A 315 -5.84 23.55 4.71
C ALA A 315 -4.95 22.29 4.86
N ALA A 316 -4.16 22.18 5.92
CA ALA A 316 -3.44 20.98 6.32
C ALA A 316 -4.40 19.83 6.66
N ALA A 317 -5.43 20.08 7.47
CA ALA A 317 -6.47 19.12 7.83
C ALA A 317 -7.29 18.68 6.61
N LYS A 318 -7.44 19.55 5.60
CA LYS A 318 -8.00 19.19 4.29
C LYS A 318 -6.96 18.56 3.35
N GLY A 319 -5.70 18.47 3.76
CA GLY A 319 -4.62 17.80 3.06
C GLY A 319 -4.06 18.59 1.87
N LEU A 320 -3.80 19.88 2.02
CA LEU A 320 -3.49 20.80 0.91
C LEU A 320 -2.28 21.73 1.14
N LEU A 321 -1.45 21.51 2.16
CA LEU A 321 -0.28 22.36 2.43
C LEU A 321 1.02 21.57 2.63
N SER A 322 2.13 22.26 2.36
CA SER A 322 3.50 21.89 2.74
C SER A 322 3.89 22.67 3.99
N PRO A 323 4.73 22.15 4.91
CA PRO A 323 5.29 22.99 5.96
C PRO A 323 6.21 24.06 5.36
N HIS A 324 5.79 25.32 5.38
CA HIS A 324 6.70 26.46 5.21
C HIS A 324 7.36 26.75 6.56
N CYS A 325 8.68 26.55 6.62
CA CYS A 325 9.49 26.86 7.79
C CYS A 325 9.64 28.38 7.92
N HIS A 326 8.80 29.02 8.73
CA HIS A 326 9.09 30.37 9.21
C HIS A 326 10.31 30.32 10.11
N LYS A 327 11.41 30.92 9.65
CA LYS A 327 12.61 31.19 10.45
C LYS A 327 12.23 32.07 11.64
N ASN A 328 12.14 31.46 12.82
CA ASN A 328 12.59 32.07 14.07
C ASN A 328 13.21 30.97 14.93
N ASN A 329 14.34 31.32 15.54
CA ASN A 329 15.21 30.46 16.35
C ASN A 329 14.44 29.50 17.26
N ASP A 330 14.50 28.19 16.99
CA ASP A 330 15.32 27.25 17.74
C ASP A 330 15.23 25.85 17.11
N SER A 331 16.40 25.25 16.87
CA SER A 331 16.67 23.83 16.53
C SER A 331 15.53 22.97 15.95
N CYS A 332 15.47 22.85 14.62
CA CYS A 332 14.79 21.73 13.97
C CYS A 332 15.65 21.17 12.81
N ILE A 333 16.47 20.16 13.13
CA ILE A 333 17.13 19.30 12.14
C ILE A 333 16.09 18.22 11.74
N MET A 334 15.52 18.31 10.53
CA MET A 334 14.63 17.27 10.00
C MET A 334 15.42 16.04 9.56
N ASN A 335 15.09 14.91 10.17
CA ASN A 335 15.69 13.59 9.96
C ASN A 335 14.91 12.81 8.86
N PRO A 336 15.55 12.31 7.78
CA PRO A 336 14.85 11.68 6.64
C PRO A 336 14.28 10.27 6.84
N TRP A 337 14.10 9.77 8.07
CA TRP A 337 13.86 8.34 8.34
C TRP A 337 12.54 8.01 9.07
N LEU A 338 11.47 8.76 8.80
CA LEU A 338 10.19 8.63 9.52
C LEU A 338 9.16 7.68 8.87
N LEU A 339 9.61 6.77 8.00
CA LEU A 339 8.79 5.69 7.41
C LEU A 339 8.99 4.31 8.06
N TRP A 340 9.79 4.20 9.14
CA TRP A 340 9.94 2.95 9.90
C TRP A 340 9.41 3.03 11.35
N SER A 341 8.78 4.13 11.74
CA SER A 341 8.36 4.35 13.14
C SER A 341 7.06 3.65 13.56
N ALA A 342 6.34 3.00 12.64
CA ALA A 342 5.09 2.31 12.96
C ALA A 342 5.23 0.81 13.27
N VAL A 343 6.45 0.24 13.28
CA VAL A 343 6.67 -1.20 13.57
C VAL A 343 7.75 -1.46 14.64
N SER A 344 8.30 -0.41 15.28
CA SER A 344 9.30 -0.60 16.34
C SER A 344 9.13 0.41 17.47
N HIS A 345 8.16 0.15 18.35
CA HIS A 345 8.17 0.70 19.70
C HIS A 345 8.73 -0.36 20.64
N THR A 346 10.06 -0.35 20.81
CA THR A 346 10.84 -0.73 22.01
C THR A 346 12.31 -0.72 21.59
N ALA A 347 12.95 0.45 21.74
CA ALA A 347 14.39 0.69 21.86
C ALA A 347 14.70 2.08 21.28
N ARG A 348 14.40 3.13 22.06
CA ARG A 348 14.97 4.45 21.82
C ARG A 348 15.74 4.85 23.07
N SER A 349 17.01 4.48 23.12
CA SER A 349 18.02 5.18 23.90
C SER A 349 19.16 5.55 22.95
N SER A 350 19.30 6.86 22.72
CA SER A 350 20.57 7.60 22.51
C SER A 350 21.78 6.80 21.99
N ILE A 351 22.33 7.18 20.83
CA ILE A 351 23.78 7.20 20.51
C ILE A 351 24.02 7.72 19.07
N GLN A 352 25.13 8.45 18.91
CA GLN A 352 25.66 9.14 17.73
C GLN A 352 25.88 8.26 16.47
N PHE A 353 25.93 8.95 15.32
CA PHE A 353 26.09 8.41 13.95
C PHE A 353 27.40 7.63 13.71
N HIS A 354 27.30 6.44 13.10
CA HIS A 354 28.41 5.71 12.48
C HIS A 354 27.98 4.98 11.18
N PRO A 355 28.88 4.81 10.18
CA PRO A 355 28.56 4.47 8.78
C PRO A 355 28.30 2.96 8.50
N ALA A 356 27.97 2.16 9.51
CA ALA A 356 27.79 0.70 9.36
C ALA A 356 26.35 0.24 9.02
N ARG A 357 25.33 1.13 9.06
CA ARG A 357 23.91 0.72 8.94
C ARG A 357 23.35 0.58 7.52
N ILE A 358 24.04 1.03 6.47
CA ILE A 358 23.55 0.93 5.07
C ILE A 358 23.60 -0.53 4.54
N HIS A 359 24.50 -1.35 5.08
CA HIS A 359 24.63 -2.76 4.65
C HIS A 359 23.55 -3.70 5.20
N LEU A 360 22.86 -3.34 6.29
CA LEU A 360 21.83 -4.18 6.93
C LEU A 360 20.45 -4.07 6.26
N THR A 361 20.11 -2.91 5.71
CA THR A 361 18.81 -2.68 5.04
C THR A 361 18.75 -3.31 3.65
N ALA A 362 19.85 -3.26 2.89
CA ALA A 362 19.94 -3.89 1.57
C ALA A 362 19.80 -5.43 1.67
N GLY A 363 20.42 -6.05 2.67
CA GLY A 363 20.34 -7.50 2.90
C GLY A 363 18.91 -8.01 3.14
N PHE A 364 18.02 -7.20 3.72
CA PHE A 364 16.61 -7.56 3.92
C PHE A 364 15.83 -7.57 2.60
N SER A 365 16.03 -6.55 1.75
CA SER A 365 15.34 -6.42 0.46
C SER A 365 15.66 -7.56 -0.51
N TYR A 366 16.92 -8.02 -0.57
CA TYR A 366 17.31 -9.14 -1.46
C TYR A 366 16.74 -10.48 -1.00
N ARG A 367 16.67 -10.70 0.32
CA ARG A 367 16.11 -11.93 0.92
C ARG A 367 14.61 -12.03 0.72
N LEU A 368 13.91 -10.89 0.77
CA LEU A 368 12.47 -10.85 0.47
C LEU A 368 12.21 -11.13 -1.01
N SER A 369 13.05 -10.59 -1.91
CA SER A 369 12.95 -10.83 -3.35
C SER A 369 13.14 -12.31 -3.72
N THR A 370 14.17 -12.98 -3.18
CA THR A 370 14.41 -14.40 -3.45
C THR A 370 13.30 -15.29 -2.88
N ALA A 371 12.77 -14.98 -1.70
CA ALA A 371 11.62 -15.69 -1.15
C ALA A 371 10.38 -15.54 -2.05
N LEU A 372 10.08 -14.33 -2.52
CA LEU A 372 8.97 -14.09 -3.46
C LEU A 372 9.17 -14.87 -4.77
N GLN A 373 10.37 -14.89 -5.34
CA GLN A 373 10.66 -15.68 -6.55
C GLN A 373 10.38 -17.18 -6.36
N ILE A 374 10.77 -17.77 -5.23
CA ILE A 374 10.48 -19.18 -4.90
C ILE A 374 8.96 -19.41 -4.78
N LEU A 375 8.26 -18.51 -4.10
CA LEU A 375 6.80 -18.59 -3.93
C LEU A 375 6.04 -18.58 -5.25
N LEU A 376 6.58 -17.88 -6.23
CA LEU A 376 6.01 -17.71 -7.56
C LEU A 376 6.35 -18.85 -8.51
N PHE A 377 7.63 -19.21 -8.59
CA PHE A 377 8.13 -20.09 -9.65
C PHE A 377 7.74 -21.56 -9.45
N LEU A 378 7.66 -22.04 -8.20
CA LEU A 378 7.29 -23.43 -7.91
C LEU A 378 5.83 -23.75 -8.27
N PRO A 379 4.81 -22.98 -7.85
CA PRO A 379 3.43 -23.18 -8.31
C PRO A 379 3.27 -22.97 -9.80
N LEU A 380 3.96 -21.97 -10.35
CA LEU A 380 3.91 -21.68 -11.78
C LEU A 380 4.37 -22.90 -12.59
N THR A 381 5.50 -23.51 -12.24
CA THR A 381 5.99 -24.72 -12.92
C THR A 381 5.11 -25.95 -12.73
N LEU A 382 4.50 -26.09 -11.55
CA LEU A 382 3.54 -27.18 -11.28
C LEU A 382 2.28 -27.04 -12.15
N ALA A 383 1.79 -25.82 -12.33
CA ALA A 383 0.58 -25.53 -13.12
C ALA A 383 0.83 -25.52 -14.64
N THR A 384 2.01 -25.07 -15.10
CA THR A 384 2.30 -24.85 -16.53
C THR A 384 2.90 -26.04 -17.27
N LEU A 385 3.69 -26.87 -16.58
CA LEU A 385 4.53 -27.88 -17.24
C LEU A 385 4.12 -29.28 -16.83
N SER A 386 4.52 -29.70 -15.62
CA SER A 386 4.22 -31.02 -15.07
C SER A 386 4.76 -31.14 -13.63
N THR A 387 4.31 -32.14 -12.89
CA THR A 387 4.85 -32.50 -11.58
C THR A 387 6.36 -32.82 -11.64
N GLN A 388 6.86 -33.40 -12.74
CA GLN A 388 8.28 -33.69 -12.92
C GLN A 388 9.12 -32.41 -13.11
N ALA A 389 8.60 -31.43 -13.86
CA ALA A 389 9.26 -30.13 -14.02
C ALA A 389 9.30 -29.34 -12.71
N PHE A 390 8.20 -29.37 -11.95
CA PHE A 390 8.15 -28.81 -10.59
C PHE A 390 9.21 -29.42 -9.66
N LEU A 391 9.29 -30.75 -9.63
CA LEU A 391 10.24 -31.47 -8.77
C LEU A 391 11.70 -31.20 -9.20
N LEU A 392 11.97 -31.01 -10.50
CA LEU A 392 13.29 -30.60 -10.97
C LEU A 392 13.66 -29.19 -10.49
N LEU A 393 12.75 -28.22 -10.65
CA LEU A 393 12.99 -26.85 -10.17
C LEU A 393 13.21 -26.82 -8.65
N SER A 394 12.40 -27.56 -7.89
CA SER A 394 12.54 -27.73 -6.45
C SER A 394 13.91 -28.28 -6.07
N LEU A 395 14.38 -29.31 -6.76
CA LEU A 395 15.70 -29.92 -6.55
C LEU A 395 16.83 -28.91 -6.83
N LEU A 396 16.77 -28.20 -7.95
CA LEU A 396 17.77 -27.21 -8.34
C LEU A 396 17.82 -26.02 -7.37
N LEU A 397 16.66 -25.50 -6.94
CA LEU A 397 16.56 -24.45 -5.93
C LEU A 397 17.11 -24.92 -4.58
N SER A 398 16.87 -26.18 -4.21
CA SER A 398 17.39 -26.75 -2.96
C SER A 398 18.90 -26.91 -3.01
N ILE A 399 19.47 -27.45 -4.10
CA ILE A 399 20.92 -27.54 -4.30
C ILE A 399 21.55 -26.14 -4.27
N HIS A 400 20.97 -25.17 -4.97
CA HIS A 400 21.46 -23.80 -4.96
C HIS A 400 21.45 -23.18 -3.55
N SER A 401 20.35 -23.37 -2.80
CA SER A 401 20.22 -22.86 -1.43
C SER A 401 21.19 -23.55 -0.45
N LEU A 402 21.50 -24.82 -0.66
CA LEU A 402 22.50 -25.57 0.11
C LEU A 402 23.91 -25.03 -0.17
N ILE A 403 24.27 -24.84 -1.44
CA ILE A 403 25.57 -24.27 -1.85
C ILE A 403 25.70 -22.86 -1.25
N HIS A 404 24.69 -22.01 -1.41
CA HIS A 404 24.73 -20.65 -0.89
C HIS A 404 24.81 -20.61 0.65
N GLY A 405 24.03 -21.43 1.35
CA GLY A 405 24.13 -21.55 2.81
C GLY A 405 25.54 -21.96 3.26
N THR A 406 26.15 -22.91 2.55
CA THR A 406 27.50 -23.40 2.84
C THR A 406 28.57 -22.33 2.54
N LEU A 407 28.41 -21.56 1.45
CA LEU A 407 29.28 -20.43 1.12
C LEU A 407 29.19 -19.31 2.17
N ILE A 408 28.00 -19.02 2.69
CA ILE A 408 27.81 -18.07 3.80
C ILE A 408 28.50 -18.58 5.07
N LEU A 409 28.37 -19.87 5.37
CA LEU A 409 28.97 -20.47 6.56
C LEU A 409 30.51 -20.40 6.54
N LEU A 410 31.11 -20.57 5.36
CA LEU A 410 32.56 -20.62 5.15
C LEU A 410 33.22 -19.25 4.90
N TRP A 411 32.56 -18.36 4.14
CA TRP A 411 33.16 -17.10 3.67
C TRP A 411 32.50 -15.81 4.20
N GLY A 412 31.30 -15.87 4.80
CA GLY A 412 30.69 -14.76 5.54
C GLY A 412 30.37 -13.46 4.77
N SER A 413 30.50 -13.42 3.43
CA SER A 413 30.34 -12.18 2.65
C SER A 413 28.87 -11.89 2.26
N ASN A 414 28.42 -10.65 2.48
CA ASN A 414 27.09 -10.16 2.08
C ASN A 414 26.92 -10.04 0.54
N ALA A 415 28.00 -10.01 -0.23
CA ALA A 415 27.95 -9.96 -1.70
C ALA A 415 27.33 -11.24 -2.31
N LEU A 416 27.50 -12.38 -1.63
CA LEU A 416 26.96 -13.68 -2.05
C LEU A 416 25.42 -13.68 -2.09
N SER A 417 24.76 -12.89 -1.23
CA SER A 417 23.30 -12.78 -1.20
C SER A 417 22.72 -12.00 -2.39
N VAL A 418 23.49 -11.09 -3.00
CA VAL A 418 23.06 -10.33 -4.19
C VAL A 418 23.07 -11.22 -5.43
N MET A 419 24.02 -12.16 -5.52
CA MET A 419 24.13 -13.10 -6.64
C MET A 419 22.95 -14.07 -6.77
N GLN A 420 22.13 -14.21 -5.73
CA GLN A 420 20.96 -15.10 -5.74
C GLN A 420 19.79 -14.57 -6.59
N VAL A 421 19.61 -13.25 -6.67
CA VAL A 421 18.46 -12.62 -7.34
C VAL A 421 18.36 -12.97 -8.84
N PRO A 422 19.45 -12.97 -9.63
CA PRO A 422 19.39 -13.41 -11.03
C PRO A 422 19.41 -14.95 -11.19
N MET A 423 19.84 -15.70 -10.17
CA MET A 423 19.99 -17.15 -10.28
C MET A 423 18.64 -17.89 -10.32
N HIS A 424 17.63 -17.45 -9.57
CA HIS A 424 16.33 -18.14 -9.56
C HIS A 424 15.60 -18.04 -10.92
N PRO A 425 15.55 -16.88 -11.61
CA PRO A 425 15.06 -16.81 -12.99
C PRO A 425 15.86 -17.67 -13.97
N PHE A 426 17.17 -17.77 -13.78
CA PHE A 426 18.03 -18.65 -14.60
C PHE A 426 17.67 -20.13 -14.41
N LEU A 427 17.54 -20.61 -13.17
CA LEU A 427 17.14 -21.99 -12.87
C LEU A 427 15.74 -22.34 -13.39
N LEU A 428 14.83 -21.36 -13.37
CA LEU A 428 13.51 -21.49 -13.99
C LEU A 428 13.64 -21.72 -15.51
N LEU A 429 14.43 -20.91 -16.21
CA LEU A 429 14.67 -21.06 -17.65
C LEU A 429 15.36 -22.39 -18.00
N VAL A 430 16.31 -22.85 -17.18
CA VAL A 430 16.93 -24.18 -17.35
C VAL A 430 15.88 -25.29 -17.25
N THR A 431 14.95 -25.17 -16.30
CA THR A 431 13.86 -26.13 -16.14
C THR A 431 12.93 -26.12 -17.36
N PHE A 432 12.53 -24.94 -17.86
CA PHE A 432 11.74 -24.81 -19.09
C PHE A 432 12.44 -25.44 -20.29
N ASN A 433 13.75 -25.21 -20.44
CA ASN A 433 14.52 -25.76 -21.53
C ASN A 433 14.64 -27.29 -21.44
N ALA A 434 14.92 -27.83 -20.24
CA ALA A 434 15.08 -29.27 -20.01
C ALA A 434 13.82 -30.10 -20.32
N PHE A 435 12.64 -29.49 -20.21
CA PHE A 435 11.35 -30.11 -20.53
C PHE A 435 10.75 -29.65 -21.88
N SER A 436 11.49 -28.87 -22.67
CA SER A 436 11.07 -28.46 -24.03
C SER A 436 11.31 -29.55 -25.09
N GLN A 437 12.16 -30.53 -24.78
CA GLN A 437 12.46 -31.71 -25.61
C GLN A 437 12.25 -32.98 -24.76
N SER A 438 12.33 -34.19 -25.35
CA SER A 438 12.19 -35.44 -24.60
C SER A 438 13.16 -35.48 -23.41
N ALA A 439 12.61 -35.49 -22.20
CA ALA A 439 13.39 -35.42 -20.97
C ALA A 439 14.37 -36.59 -20.87
N GLN A 440 15.63 -36.29 -20.54
CA GLN A 440 16.67 -37.30 -20.42
C GLN A 440 16.36 -38.28 -19.25
N PRO A 441 16.55 -39.61 -19.43
CA PRO A 441 16.12 -40.62 -18.44
C PRO A 441 16.73 -40.48 -17.04
N TRP A 442 17.97 -40.01 -16.96
CA TRP A 442 18.68 -39.80 -15.70
C TRP A 442 18.06 -38.66 -14.88
N LEU A 443 17.56 -37.62 -15.54
CA LEU A 443 16.91 -36.47 -14.92
C LEU A 443 15.59 -36.90 -14.27
N ALA A 444 14.77 -37.69 -14.99
CA ALA A 444 13.52 -38.23 -14.48
C ALA A 444 13.74 -39.11 -13.23
N THR A 445 14.84 -39.87 -13.20
CA THR A 445 15.22 -40.71 -12.05
C THR A 445 15.56 -39.84 -10.84
N ALA A 446 16.43 -38.83 -11.00
CA ALA A 446 16.82 -37.93 -9.93
C ALA A 446 15.63 -37.16 -9.33
N VAL A 447 14.73 -36.67 -10.19
CA VAL A 447 13.50 -35.97 -9.82
C VAL A 447 12.54 -36.88 -9.04
N THR A 448 12.43 -38.15 -9.41
CA THR A 448 11.60 -39.13 -8.70
C THR A 448 12.15 -39.44 -7.31
N TRP A 449 13.48 -39.59 -7.18
CA TRP A 449 14.13 -39.74 -5.88
C TRP A 449 13.93 -38.52 -4.98
N TRP A 450 14.02 -37.32 -5.56
CA TRP A 450 13.75 -36.07 -4.84
C TRP A 450 12.33 -35.99 -4.30
N GLY A 451 11.33 -36.34 -5.13
CA GLY A 451 9.93 -36.39 -4.70
C GLY A 451 9.69 -37.38 -3.55
N ARG A 452 10.33 -38.55 -3.57
CA ARG A 452 10.30 -39.53 -2.47
C ARG A 452 10.95 -39.02 -1.20
N LEU A 453 12.08 -38.34 -1.32
CA LEU A 453 12.77 -37.73 -0.17
C LEU A 453 11.89 -36.65 0.47
N LEU A 454 11.27 -35.78 -0.33
CA LEU A 454 10.36 -34.74 0.16
C LEU A 454 9.18 -35.33 0.93
N THR A 455 8.56 -36.40 0.43
CA THR A 455 7.44 -37.07 1.11
C THR A 455 7.89 -37.81 2.37
N PHE A 456 9.06 -38.45 2.35
CA PHE A 456 9.65 -39.10 3.52
C PHE A 456 9.94 -38.12 4.66
N CYS A 457 10.33 -36.88 4.35
CA CYS A 457 10.54 -35.82 5.35
C CYS A 457 9.24 -35.17 5.86
N GLY A 458 8.06 -35.59 5.40
CA GLY A 458 6.77 -35.04 5.86
C GLY A 458 6.57 -35.03 7.39
N PRO A 459 6.82 -36.14 8.11
CA PRO A 459 6.67 -36.18 9.56
C PRO A 459 7.52 -35.16 10.30
N SER A 460 8.76 -34.93 9.85
CA SER A 460 9.67 -33.98 10.51
C SER A 460 9.22 -32.54 10.30
N TYR A 461 8.67 -32.19 9.13
CA TYR A 461 8.10 -30.86 8.90
C TYR A 461 6.89 -30.58 9.78
N VAL A 462 6.02 -31.57 9.95
CA VAL A 462 4.86 -31.48 10.82
C VAL A 462 5.27 -31.32 12.28
N ALA A 463 6.21 -32.13 12.75
CA ALA A 463 6.72 -32.04 14.12
C ALA A 463 7.37 -30.67 14.41
N LEU A 464 8.15 -30.13 13.46
CA LEU A 464 8.75 -28.81 13.59
C LEU A 464 7.71 -27.69 13.61
N GLU A 465 6.64 -27.80 12.82
CA GLU A 465 5.53 -26.85 12.82
C GLU A 465 4.83 -26.84 14.20
N GLY A 466 4.47 -28.01 14.72
CA GLY A 466 3.84 -28.15 16.04
C GLY A 466 4.70 -27.61 17.18
N LEU A 467 5.98 -27.98 17.21
CA LEU A 467 6.94 -27.53 18.23
C LEU A 467 7.17 -26.01 18.17
N SER A 468 7.31 -25.45 16.96
CA SER A 468 7.50 -24.00 16.80
C SER A 468 6.26 -23.21 17.20
N SER A 469 5.07 -23.76 16.97
CA SER A 469 3.78 -23.15 17.34
C SER A 469 3.60 -23.13 18.86
N LEU A 470 4.00 -24.20 19.54
CA LEU A 470 3.98 -24.28 21.00
C LEU A 470 4.97 -23.27 21.63
N LEU A 471 6.21 -23.21 21.14
CA LEU A 471 7.21 -22.24 21.60
C LEU A 471 6.75 -20.79 21.42
N PHE A 472 6.06 -20.50 20.31
CA PHE A 472 5.49 -19.18 20.07
C PHE A 472 4.40 -18.84 21.10
N ALA A 473 3.48 -19.76 21.36
CA ALA A 473 2.41 -19.55 22.34
C ALA A 473 2.98 -19.31 23.75
N GLN A 474 3.99 -20.08 24.15
CA GLN A 474 4.68 -19.91 25.44
C GLN A 474 5.35 -18.55 25.55
N LYS A 475 6.12 -18.14 24.51
CA LYS A 475 6.83 -16.86 24.56
C LYS A 475 5.88 -15.67 24.53
N ALA A 476 4.77 -15.77 23.78
CA ALA A 476 3.71 -14.78 23.79
C ALA A 476 3.04 -14.69 25.17
N GLY A 477 2.86 -15.81 25.86
CA GLY A 477 2.42 -15.85 27.25
C GLY A 477 3.37 -15.10 28.19
N GLN A 478 4.68 -15.38 28.12
CA GLN A 478 5.70 -14.70 28.92
C GLN A 478 5.72 -13.17 28.68
N ILE A 479 5.67 -12.75 27.41
CA ILE A 479 5.62 -11.33 27.06
C ILE A 479 4.32 -10.69 27.56
N GLY A 480 3.20 -11.40 27.46
CA GLY A 480 1.90 -10.93 27.93
C GLY A 480 1.93 -10.54 29.42
N ILE A 481 2.63 -11.31 30.24
CA ILE A 481 2.76 -11.02 31.68
C ILE A 481 3.63 -9.82 31.94
N ASN A 482 4.80 -9.73 31.28
CA ASN A 482 5.66 -8.55 31.40
C ASN A 482 4.93 -7.25 31.04
N ILE A 483 4.01 -7.30 30.06
CA ILE A 483 3.18 -6.16 29.65
C ILE A 483 2.03 -5.92 30.65
N ALA A 484 1.44 -6.98 31.19
CA ALA A 484 0.37 -6.88 32.20
C ALA A 484 0.87 -6.23 33.51
N ASP A 485 2.13 -6.48 33.88
CA ASP A 485 2.78 -5.91 35.06
C ASP A 485 2.99 -4.38 34.98
N GLU A 486 2.97 -3.78 33.78
CA GLU A 486 3.19 -2.34 33.60
C GLU A 486 1.97 -1.49 34.00
N ALA A 487 0.74 -1.96 33.75
CA ALA A 487 -0.49 -1.26 34.13
C ALA A 487 -1.75 -2.15 34.13
N GLU A 488 -2.68 -1.89 35.05
CA GLU A 488 -3.99 -2.59 35.12
C GLU A 488 -4.79 -2.51 33.80
N SER A 489 -4.64 -1.42 33.05
CA SER A 489 -5.29 -1.29 31.73
C SER A 489 -4.79 -2.31 30.72
N TYR A 490 -3.50 -2.69 30.78
CA TYR A 490 -2.93 -3.71 29.91
C TYR A 490 -3.36 -5.10 30.31
N GLN A 491 -3.47 -5.39 31.61
CA GLN A 491 -4.04 -6.65 32.10
C GLN A 491 -5.47 -6.85 31.59
N PHE A 492 -6.32 -5.82 31.67
CA PHE A 492 -7.69 -5.88 31.16
C PHE A 492 -7.74 -6.06 29.64
N ALA A 493 -6.87 -5.35 28.89
CA ALA A 493 -6.79 -5.49 27.45
C ALA A 493 -6.34 -6.89 27.01
N ILE A 494 -5.37 -7.49 27.69
CA ILE A 494 -4.88 -8.85 27.41
C ILE A 494 -5.96 -9.88 27.70
N LEU A 495 -6.73 -9.71 28.78
CA LEU A 495 -7.82 -10.62 29.12
C LEU A 495 -8.96 -10.55 28.09
N ILE A 496 -9.32 -9.35 27.62
CA ILE A 496 -10.28 -9.18 26.51
C ILE A 496 -9.76 -9.84 25.23
N ALA A 497 -8.47 -9.63 24.90
CA ALA A 497 -7.87 -10.21 23.71
C ALA A 497 -7.87 -11.75 23.76
N ALA A 498 -7.53 -12.34 24.91
CA ALA A 498 -7.55 -13.78 25.10
C ALA A 498 -8.98 -14.35 25.06
N ALA A 499 -9.97 -13.65 25.65
CA ALA A 499 -11.38 -14.03 25.54
C ALA A 499 -11.86 -13.98 24.07
N ALA A 500 -11.52 -12.93 23.34
CA ALA A 500 -11.83 -12.81 21.92
C ALA A 500 -11.18 -13.94 21.09
N ALA A 501 -9.94 -14.31 21.41
CA ALA A 501 -9.24 -15.43 20.77
C ALA A 501 -9.95 -16.77 21.02
N PHE A 502 -10.41 -17.06 22.24
CA PHE A 502 -11.20 -18.26 22.52
C PHE A 502 -12.54 -18.27 21.77
N VAL A 503 -13.25 -17.15 21.75
CA VAL A 503 -14.53 -17.03 21.02
C VAL A 503 -14.31 -17.23 19.52
N ALA A 504 -13.26 -16.62 18.96
CA ALA A 504 -12.88 -16.79 17.56
C ALA A 504 -12.52 -18.25 17.26
N ALA A 505 -11.73 -18.91 18.12
CA ALA A 505 -11.39 -20.32 17.97
C ALA A 505 -12.64 -21.22 17.96
N ALA A 506 -13.54 -21.03 18.93
CA ALA A 506 -14.79 -21.80 19.01
C ALA A 506 -15.68 -21.58 17.78
N TRP A 507 -15.90 -20.33 17.38
CA TRP A 507 -16.66 -19.98 16.19
C TRP A 507 -16.06 -20.60 14.92
N TRP A 508 -14.73 -20.57 14.79
CA TRP A 508 -14.02 -21.11 13.64
C TRP A 508 -14.11 -22.64 13.58
N ILE A 509 -14.04 -23.33 14.72
CA ILE A 509 -14.25 -24.79 14.81
C ILE A 509 -15.68 -25.14 14.38
N VAL A 510 -16.69 -24.39 14.81
CA VAL A 510 -18.10 -24.63 14.41
C VAL A 510 -18.29 -24.49 12.91
N ILE A 511 -17.69 -23.46 12.30
CA ILE A 511 -17.75 -23.26 10.84
C ILE A 511 -16.98 -24.36 10.09
N ALA A 512 -15.85 -24.81 10.64
CA ALA A 512 -15.06 -25.87 10.04
C ALA A 512 -15.65 -27.27 10.24
N TYR A 513 -16.58 -27.46 11.17
CA TYR A 513 -17.10 -28.77 11.53
C TYR A 513 -17.71 -29.56 10.36
N PRO A 514 -18.61 -29.00 9.52
CA PRO A 514 -19.24 -29.76 8.44
C PRO A 514 -18.24 -30.26 7.39
N THR A 515 -17.11 -29.57 7.25
CA THR A 515 -16.09 -29.89 6.25
C THR A 515 -14.98 -30.77 6.84
N ALA A 516 -14.59 -30.56 8.09
CA ALA A 516 -13.57 -31.36 8.79
C ALA A 516 -14.09 -32.75 9.22
N ALA A 517 -15.37 -32.86 9.58
CA ALA A 517 -16.01 -34.11 10.03
C ALA A 517 -16.69 -34.88 8.87
N THR A 518 -16.06 -34.91 7.70
CA THR A 518 -16.61 -35.61 6.51
C THR A 518 -16.55 -37.14 6.60
N SER A 519 -15.70 -37.69 7.46
CA SER A 519 -15.61 -39.13 7.72
C SER A 519 -15.84 -39.43 9.21
N PRO A 520 -16.38 -40.62 9.56
CA PRO A 520 -16.56 -41.01 10.95
C PRO A 520 -15.25 -40.91 11.75
N LEU A 521 -14.14 -41.32 11.13
CA LEU A 521 -12.82 -41.27 11.75
C LEU A 521 -12.34 -39.83 12.00
N SER A 522 -12.49 -38.93 11.03
CA SER A 522 -12.17 -37.50 11.22
C SER A 522 -13.02 -36.85 12.31
N SER A 523 -14.31 -37.22 12.41
CA SER A 523 -15.20 -36.76 13.48
C SER A 523 -14.75 -37.25 14.86
N THR A 524 -14.28 -38.50 14.96
CA THR A 524 -13.73 -39.02 16.22
C THR A 524 -12.42 -38.32 16.59
N LEU A 525 -11.52 -38.07 15.63
CA LEU A 525 -10.26 -37.37 15.87
C LEU A 525 -10.49 -35.92 16.32
N LEU A 526 -11.50 -35.24 15.75
CA LEU A 526 -11.92 -33.91 16.21
C LEU A 526 -12.41 -33.94 17.66
N GLY A 527 -13.29 -34.91 17.99
CA GLY A 527 -13.78 -35.09 19.36
C GLY A 527 -12.65 -35.37 20.35
N VAL A 528 -11.71 -36.25 20.00
CA VAL A 528 -10.53 -36.57 20.82
C VAL A 528 -9.65 -35.34 21.01
N ALA A 529 -9.39 -34.57 19.95
CA ALA A 529 -8.54 -33.37 20.03
C ALA A 529 -9.16 -32.27 20.90
N LEU A 530 -10.46 -31.99 20.74
CA LEU A 530 -11.18 -31.01 21.57
C LEU A 530 -11.23 -31.44 23.03
N THR A 531 -11.50 -32.72 23.26
CA THR A 531 -11.53 -33.28 24.61
C THR A 531 -10.15 -33.20 25.25
N ALA A 532 -9.10 -33.66 24.58
CA ALA A 532 -7.73 -33.57 25.06
C ALA A 532 -7.32 -32.12 25.35
N PHE A 533 -7.64 -31.17 24.47
CA PHE A 533 -7.38 -29.75 24.70
C PHE A 533 -8.08 -29.22 25.96
N LEU A 534 -9.38 -29.51 26.14
CA LEU A 534 -10.13 -29.07 27.32
C LEU A 534 -9.60 -29.69 28.61
N PHE A 535 -9.23 -30.98 28.59
CA PHE A 535 -8.63 -31.64 29.76
C PHE A 535 -7.25 -31.05 30.08
N LEU A 536 -6.39 -30.84 29.08
CA LEU A 536 -5.08 -30.23 29.28
C LEU A 536 -5.18 -28.78 29.75
N LEU A 537 -6.18 -28.02 29.27
CA LEU A 537 -6.50 -26.68 29.76
C LEU A 537 -6.86 -26.70 31.26
N LEU A 538 -7.77 -27.60 31.66
CA LEU A 538 -8.17 -27.75 33.06
C LEU A 538 -7.01 -28.20 33.95
N ILE A 539 -6.20 -29.16 33.49
CA ILE A 539 -5.02 -29.66 34.19
C ILE A 539 -3.96 -28.55 34.30
N GLY A 540 -3.71 -27.81 33.22
CA GLY A 540 -2.75 -26.72 33.18
C GLY A 540 -3.09 -25.61 34.17
N PHE A 541 -4.35 -25.17 34.21
CA PHE A 541 -4.78 -24.17 35.19
C PHE A 541 -4.79 -24.73 36.62
N ARG A 542 -5.17 -26.00 36.82
CA ARG A 542 -5.15 -26.63 38.14
C ARG A 542 -3.74 -26.76 38.71
N LEU A 543 -2.77 -27.10 37.86
CA LEU A 543 -1.35 -27.17 38.21
C LEU A 543 -0.69 -25.78 38.24
N ARG A 544 -1.40 -24.72 37.82
CA ARG A 544 -0.87 -23.36 37.60
C ARG A 544 0.38 -23.34 36.72
N ARG A 545 0.34 -24.13 35.63
CA ARG A 545 1.44 -24.33 34.69
C ARG A 545 1.12 -23.83 33.27
N THR A 546 0.04 -23.07 33.11
CA THR A 546 -0.35 -22.43 31.84
C THR A 546 -1.02 -21.09 32.13
N ASN A 547 -0.94 -20.15 31.19
CA ASN A 547 -1.60 -18.86 31.29
C ASN A 547 -2.69 -18.69 30.21
N VAL A 548 -3.55 -17.69 30.41
CA VAL A 548 -4.73 -17.46 29.55
C VAL A 548 -4.32 -17.11 28.11
N VAL A 549 -3.18 -16.44 27.93
CA VAL A 549 -2.66 -16.05 26.61
C VAL A 549 -2.19 -17.27 25.83
N GLU A 550 -1.29 -18.07 26.40
CA GLU A 550 -0.79 -19.34 25.85
C GLU A 550 -1.95 -20.26 25.48
N ALA A 551 -2.88 -20.46 26.40
CA ALA A 551 -4.04 -21.31 26.19
C ALA A 551 -4.96 -20.81 25.05
N SER A 552 -5.18 -19.50 24.95
CA SER A 552 -6.00 -18.90 23.89
C SER A 552 -5.34 -19.02 22.50
N LEU A 553 -4.01 -18.93 22.44
CA LEU A 553 -3.23 -19.13 21.21
C LEU A 553 -3.22 -20.60 20.79
N LEU A 554 -3.12 -21.53 21.74
CA LEU A 554 -3.26 -22.96 21.45
C LEU A 554 -4.68 -23.33 20.98
N ALA A 555 -5.72 -22.65 21.50
CA ALA A 555 -7.08 -22.81 20.98
C ALA A 555 -7.21 -22.33 19.52
N LEU A 556 -6.61 -21.18 19.19
CA LEU A 556 -6.56 -20.68 17.82
C LEU A 556 -5.75 -21.61 16.90
N PHE A 557 -4.64 -22.17 17.38
CA PHE A 557 -3.85 -23.17 16.65
C PHE A 557 -4.68 -24.42 16.32
N LEU A 558 -5.43 -24.93 17.30
CA LEU A 558 -6.31 -26.07 17.11
C LEU A 558 -7.40 -25.76 16.07
N ALA A 559 -8.09 -24.63 16.23
CA ALA A 559 -9.13 -24.18 15.31
C ALA A 559 -8.61 -24.02 13.88
N TYR A 560 -7.41 -23.46 13.74
CA TYR A 560 -6.72 -23.29 12.47
C TYR A 560 -6.43 -24.62 11.77
N ASN A 561 -5.86 -25.61 12.48
CA ASN A 561 -5.57 -26.92 11.89
C ASN A 561 -6.85 -27.70 11.56
N VAL A 562 -7.91 -27.56 12.36
CA VAL A 562 -9.23 -28.16 12.08
C VAL A 562 -9.84 -27.56 10.82
N TRP A 563 -9.76 -26.25 10.63
CA TRP A 563 -10.23 -25.58 9.41
C TRP A 563 -9.48 -26.06 8.16
N LEU A 564 -8.17 -26.30 8.27
CA LEU A 564 -7.38 -26.86 7.16
C LEU A 564 -7.79 -28.29 6.79
N CYS A 565 -8.33 -29.09 7.71
CA CYS A 565 -8.79 -30.45 7.43
C CYS A 565 -10.03 -30.52 6.52
N GLY A 566 -10.82 -29.45 6.42
CA GLY A 566 -12.09 -29.46 5.70
C GLY A 566 -12.04 -29.01 4.24
N PHE A 567 -10.93 -28.40 3.80
CA PHE A 567 -10.85 -27.76 2.49
C PHE A 567 -10.34 -28.74 1.41
N GLY A 568 -11.23 -29.59 0.89
CA GLY A 568 -10.77 -30.60 -0.07
C GLY A 568 -11.83 -31.37 -0.86
N ARG A 569 -12.84 -30.73 -1.47
CA ARG A 569 -13.64 -31.38 -2.54
C ARG A 569 -14.13 -30.50 -3.71
N SER A 570 -14.11 -29.17 -3.63
CA SER A 570 -14.73 -28.32 -4.68
C SER A 570 -13.82 -27.26 -5.33
N SER A 571 -12.58 -27.06 -4.87
CA SER A 571 -11.69 -26.02 -5.42
C SER A 571 -10.56 -26.53 -6.33
N PHE A 572 -10.50 -27.84 -6.59
CA PHE A 572 -9.44 -28.45 -7.41
C PHE A 572 -9.88 -28.86 -8.83
N SER A 573 -11.15 -28.68 -9.19
CA SER A 573 -11.65 -28.89 -10.56
C SER A 573 -11.82 -27.56 -11.28
N ASP A 574 -10.70 -26.99 -11.74
CA ASP A 574 -10.51 -26.49 -13.12
C ASP A 574 -9.28 -25.57 -13.22
N PRO A 575 -8.05 -26.13 -13.31
CA PRO A 575 -6.86 -25.35 -13.64
C PRO A 575 -6.61 -25.24 -15.15
N ALA A 576 -7.50 -25.79 -16.01
CA ALA A 576 -7.20 -26.06 -17.41
C ALA A 576 -7.81 -25.08 -18.44
N SER A 577 -8.45 -23.97 -18.04
CA SER A 577 -9.07 -23.02 -18.98
C SER A 577 -8.29 -21.72 -19.22
N SER A 578 -7.02 -21.62 -18.82
CA SER A 578 -6.25 -20.36 -18.94
C SER A 578 -4.84 -20.54 -19.49
N TYR A 579 -4.73 -21.08 -20.70
CA TYR A 579 -3.60 -20.85 -21.62
C TYR A 579 -4.20 -20.31 -22.93
N ALA A 580 -3.67 -19.31 -23.64
CA ALA A 580 -2.28 -18.89 -23.95
C ALA A 580 -2.28 -17.40 -24.42
N PRO A 581 -1.20 -16.80 -24.98
CA PRO A 581 0.23 -17.17 -25.03
C PRO A 581 1.17 -16.07 -24.46
N LEU A 582 2.44 -16.43 -24.33
CA LEU A 582 3.54 -15.64 -23.80
C LEU A 582 4.02 -14.48 -24.71
N LEU A 583 4.61 -13.48 -24.04
CA LEU A 583 5.62 -12.50 -24.48
C LEU A 583 5.16 -11.22 -25.21
N SER A 584 4.59 -10.27 -24.45
CA SER A 584 5.01 -8.85 -24.44
C SER A 584 4.25 -8.05 -23.37
N ASN A 585 4.95 -7.25 -22.55
CA ASN A 585 4.49 -6.32 -21.50
C ASN A 585 4.58 -6.82 -20.04
N ILE A 586 5.69 -6.46 -19.37
CA ILE A 586 6.09 -6.97 -18.04
C ILE A 586 5.31 -6.37 -16.85
N LEU A 587 4.50 -5.31 -17.02
CA LEU A 587 3.69 -4.74 -15.93
C LEU A 587 2.29 -5.37 -15.74
N PRO A 588 1.50 -5.69 -16.79
CA PRO A 588 0.29 -6.49 -16.62
C PRO A 588 0.59 -7.90 -16.09
N HIS A 589 1.83 -8.40 -16.23
CA HIS A 589 2.29 -9.67 -15.68
C HIS A 589 2.39 -9.71 -14.16
N LEU A 590 2.63 -8.61 -13.46
CA LEU A 590 2.71 -8.63 -11.99
C LEU A 590 1.31 -8.69 -11.36
N GLN A 591 0.33 -8.04 -11.99
CA GLN A 591 -1.08 -8.15 -11.62
C GLN A 591 -1.70 -9.49 -12.04
N THR A 592 -1.36 -10.04 -13.22
CA THR A 592 -1.76 -11.42 -13.56
C THR A 592 -1.03 -12.44 -12.71
N LEU A 593 0.21 -12.21 -12.28
CA LEU A 593 0.93 -13.05 -11.34
C LEU A 593 0.32 -12.97 -9.95
N VAL A 594 -0.03 -11.80 -9.43
CA VAL A 594 -0.72 -11.65 -8.14
C VAL A 594 -2.12 -12.27 -8.22
N ASN A 595 -2.86 -12.03 -9.30
CA ASN A 595 -4.15 -12.68 -9.53
C ASN A 595 -4.01 -14.20 -9.74
N PHE A 596 -2.94 -14.67 -10.38
CA PHE A 596 -2.59 -16.10 -10.49
C PHE A 596 -2.19 -16.67 -9.14
N ILE A 597 -1.41 -15.98 -8.31
CA ILE A 597 -1.13 -16.42 -6.92
C ILE A 597 -2.43 -16.54 -6.13
N THR A 598 -3.31 -15.53 -6.18
CA THR A 598 -4.53 -15.53 -5.38
C THR A 598 -5.63 -16.45 -5.91
N ASN A 599 -5.62 -16.76 -7.21
CA ASN A 599 -6.66 -17.57 -7.86
C ASN A 599 -6.19 -18.98 -8.28
N THR A 600 -4.88 -19.23 -8.42
CA THR A 600 -4.30 -20.51 -8.80
C THR A 600 -3.75 -21.29 -7.61
N LEU A 601 -3.28 -20.62 -6.54
CA LEU A 601 -2.99 -21.29 -5.28
C LEU A 601 -4.24 -21.34 -4.41
N PRO A 602 -4.60 -22.50 -3.83
CA PRO A 602 -5.66 -22.56 -2.84
C PRO A 602 -5.36 -21.59 -1.69
N LYS A 603 -6.29 -20.68 -1.37
CA LYS A 603 -6.16 -19.74 -0.24
C LYS A 603 -5.67 -20.40 1.07
N PRO A 604 -6.07 -21.65 1.42
CA PRO A 604 -5.54 -22.36 2.58
C PRO A 604 -4.05 -22.69 2.49
N VAL A 605 -3.52 -22.98 1.30
CA VAL A 605 -2.09 -23.25 1.06
C VAL A 605 -1.27 -21.98 1.31
N LEU A 606 -1.75 -20.83 0.84
CA LEU A 606 -1.10 -19.54 1.07
C LEU A 606 -1.13 -19.15 2.56
N VAL A 607 -2.24 -19.40 3.25
CA VAL A 607 -2.33 -19.16 4.71
C VAL A 607 -1.40 -20.13 5.47
N ALA A 608 -1.36 -21.42 5.11
CA ALA A 608 -0.45 -22.40 5.71
C ALA A 608 1.03 -22.07 5.49
N LEU A 609 1.35 -21.54 4.33
CA LEU A 609 2.69 -21.07 4.01
C LEU A 609 3.09 -19.84 4.84
N LEU A 610 2.24 -18.82 4.90
CA LEU A 610 2.49 -17.61 5.70
C LEU A 610 2.60 -17.93 7.19
N TYR A 611 1.73 -18.83 7.67
CA TYR A 611 1.76 -19.35 9.02
C TYR A 611 3.08 -20.08 9.33
N ARG A 612 3.47 -21.07 8.52
CA ARG A 612 4.73 -21.81 8.69
C ARG A 612 5.96 -20.91 8.62
N LEU A 613 5.97 -19.95 7.69
CA LEU A 613 7.07 -18.97 7.55
C LEU A 613 7.21 -18.07 8.76
N SER A 614 6.10 -17.49 9.22
CA SER A 614 6.10 -16.60 10.37
C SER A 614 6.52 -17.33 11.64
N ILE A 615 5.99 -18.53 11.88
CA ILE A 615 6.30 -19.29 13.10
C ILE A 615 7.71 -19.85 13.10
N LEU A 616 8.22 -20.38 11.99
CA LEU A 616 9.61 -20.85 11.93
C LEU A 616 10.59 -19.68 12.07
N GLN A 617 10.27 -18.52 11.49
CA GLN A 617 11.10 -17.32 11.63
C GLN A 617 11.09 -16.80 13.07
N VAL A 618 9.92 -16.80 13.72
CA VAL A 618 9.79 -16.36 15.11
C VAL A 618 10.47 -17.37 16.06
N ALA A 619 10.27 -18.67 15.88
CA ALA A 619 10.95 -19.72 16.65
C ALA A 619 12.49 -19.63 16.54
N SER A 620 13.02 -19.33 15.35
CA SER A 620 14.47 -19.12 15.15
C SER A 620 15.06 -17.93 15.92
N ARG A 621 14.23 -16.96 16.30
CA ARG A 621 14.61 -15.82 17.15
C ARG A 621 14.39 -16.08 18.63
N ILE A 622 13.44 -16.95 18.97
CA ILE A 622 13.10 -17.32 20.35
C ILE A 622 14.07 -18.35 20.92
N LEU A 623 14.48 -19.36 20.13
CA LEU A 623 15.42 -20.42 20.57
C LEU A 623 16.68 -19.90 21.30
N PRO A 624 17.41 -18.89 20.78
CA PRO A 624 18.59 -18.37 21.47
C PRO A 624 18.29 -17.61 22.77
N THR A 625 17.06 -17.10 22.96
CA THR A 625 16.65 -16.41 24.19
C THR A 625 16.34 -17.40 25.32
N ILE A 626 15.71 -18.53 25.03
CA ILE A 626 15.38 -19.57 26.02
C ILE A 626 16.66 -20.27 26.53
N GLY A 627 17.66 -20.47 25.67
CA GLY A 627 18.93 -21.07 26.06
C GLY A 627 19.88 -20.14 26.83
N ALA A 628 19.59 -18.83 26.88
CA ALA A 628 20.35 -17.88 27.69
C ALA A 628 19.87 -17.89 29.15
N ASP A 629 18.55 -17.93 29.35
CA ASP A 629 17.93 -17.83 30.69
C ASP A 629 18.15 -19.09 31.57
N ASN A 630 18.37 -20.27 30.97
CA ASN A 630 18.52 -21.54 31.70
C ASN A 630 19.95 -21.83 32.23
N TRP A 631 20.95 -21.04 31.84
CA TRP A 631 22.36 -21.32 32.17
C TRP A 631 23.08 -20.17 32.91
N ASP A 632 22.41 -19.04 33.15
CA ASP A 632 22.96 -17.94 33.94
C ASP A 632 22.87 -18.19 35.47
N SER A 633 22.42 -19.36 35.90
CA SER A 633 22.30 -19.71 37.33
C SER A 633 23.43 -20.55 37.93
N ASP A 634 24.45 -20.98 37.17
CA ASP A 634 25.58 -21.68 37.81
C ASP A 634 26.95 -21.39 37.17
N GLN A 635 27.76 -20.69 37.97
CA GLN A 635 29.21 -20.51 37.91
C GLN A 635 29.81 -19.81 36.67
N GLY A 636 30.47 -18.69 36.96
CA GLY A 636 31.13 -17.84 35.98
C GLY A 636 32.18 -18.58 35.15
N THR A 637 32.03 -18.46 33.83
CA THR A 637 33.13 -18.58 32.87
C THR A 637 32.98 -17.50 31.81
N ASP A 638 34.09 -16.77 31.63
CA ASP A 638 34.31 -15.55 30.88
C ASP A 638 34.42 -15.78 29.35
N ASP A 639 33.55 -16.62 28.79
CA ASP A 639 33.58 -16.93 27.36
C ASP A 639 32.38 -16.32 26.63
N GLY A 640 32.70 -15.44 25.68
CA GLY A 640 31.75 -14.75 24.82
C GLY A 640 30.75 -15.70 24.15
N TRP A 641 29.63 -15.11 23.76
CA TRP A 641 28.44 -15.72 23.15
C TRP A 641 28.69 -16.75 22.02
N ASP A 642 29.90 -16.75 21.43
CA ASP A 642 30.31 -17.54 20.27
C ASP A 642 30.63 -19.02 20.56
N GLY A 643 30.74 -19.44 21.84
CA GLY A 643 31.16 -20.80 22.21
C GLY A 643 30.05 -21.84 22.51
N ARG A 644 28.77 -21.45 22.57
CA ARG A 644 27.68 -22.31 23.11
C ARG A 644 27.09 -23.28 22.05
N PRO A 645 26.75 -24.55 22.37
CA PRO A 645 26.19 -25.50 21.38
C PRO A 645 24.83 -25.05 20.80
N THR A 646 24.04 -24.31 21.58
CA THR A 646 22.79 -23.66 21.15
C THR A 646 23.03 -22.53 20.13
N SER A 647 24.15 -21.79 20.22
CA SER A 647 24.48 -20.74 19.23
C SER A 647 24.94 -21.35 17.90
N ILE A 648 25.67 -22.48 17.94
CA ILE A 648 26.05 -23.24 16.74
C ILE A 648 24.83 -23.79 16.02
N MET A 649 23.90 -24.44 16.74
CA MET A 649 22.69 -24.99 16.12
C MET A 649 21.79 -23.89 15.54
N THR A 650 21.64 -22.77 16.25
CA THR A 650 20.91 -21.59 15.76
C THR A 650 21.57 -20.98 14.52
N ARG A 651 22.90 -20.89 14.51
CA ARG A 651 23.68 -20.41 13.36
C ARG A 651 23.50 -21.33 12.15
N ILE A 652 23.50 -22.65 12.33
CA ILE A 652 23.25 -23.62 11.26
C ILE A 652 21.82 -23.47 10.72
N LEU A 653 20.80 -23.43 11.59
CA LEU A 653 19.40 -23.26 11.19
C LEU A 653 19.15 -21.96 10.42
N LEU A 654 19.70 -20.83 10.91
CA LEU A 654 19.56 -19.53 10.25
C LEU A 654 20.30 -19.45 8.91
N THR A 655 21.44 -20.16 8.81
CA THR A 655 22.21 -20.26 7.56
C THR A 655 21.47 -21.05 6.49
N TYR A 656 20.84 -22.18 6.86
CA TYR A 656 20.12 -23.06 5.92
C TYR A 656 18.61 -22.79 5.82
N ARG A 657 18.10 -21.68 6.38
CA ARG A 657 16.66 -21.37 6.36
C ARG A 657 16.02 -21.34 4.97
N GLN A 658 16.76 -20.92 3.94
CA GLN A 658 16.23 -20.87 2.56
C GLN A 658 16.05 -22.29 1.99
N LEU A 659 16.95 -23.21 2.33
CA LEU A 659 16.82 -24.62 2.00
C LEU A 659 15.59 -25.22 2.68
N ILE A 660 15.44 -24.98 3.99
CA ILE A 660 14.26 -25.42 4.76
C ILE A 660 12.98 -24.89 4.13
N PHE A 661 12.97 -23.61 3.73
CA PHE A 661 11.84 -22.98 3.08
C PHE A 661 11.47 -23.64 1.75
N VAL A 662 12.43 -23.83 0.84
CA VAL A 662 12.19 -24.50 -0.45
C VAL A 662 11.67 -25.92 -0.23
N MET A 663 12.25 -26.67 0.70
CA MET A 663 11.88 -28.05 1.03
C MET A 663 10.45 -28.16 1.58
N VAL A 664 10.12 -27.38 2.60
CA VAL A 664 8.80 -27.38 3.24
C VAL A 664 7.72 -26.93 2.26
N TYR A 665 8.01 -25.91 1.44
CA TYR A 665 7.08 -25.42 0.45
C TYR A 665 6.85 -26.41 -0.69
N SER A 666 7.93 -27.04 -1.19
CA SER A 666 7.83 -28.07 -2.22
C SER A 666 7.06 -29.30 -1.72
N HIS A 667 7.29 -29.70 -0.47
CA HIS A 667 6.52 -30.79 0.16
C HIS A 667 5.03 -30.47 0.24
N LEU A 668 4.68 -29.25 0.65
CA LEU A 668 3.28 -28.82 0.77
C LEU A 668 2.55 -28.79 -0.58
N LEU A 669 3.23 -28.37 -1.65
CA LEU A 669 2.68 -28.38 -3.02
C LEU A 669 2.56 -29.80 -3.62
N LEU A 670 3.37 -30.76 -3.16
CA LEU A 670 3.38 -32.15 -3.63
C LEU A 670 2.33 -33.03 -2.92
N LEU A 671 1.86 -32.62 -1.74
CA LEU A 671 0.97 -33.41 -0.89
C LEU A 671 -0.47 -33.46 -1.43
N ASP A 672 -0.98 -34.67 -1.65
CA ASP A 672 -2.40 -34.91 -1.96
C ASP A 672 -3.33 -34.40 -0.83
N PRO A 673 -4.50 -33.82 -1.17
CA PRO A 673 -5.45 -33.29 -0.19
C PRO A 673 -5.86 -34.30 0.90
N SER A 674 -5.94 -35.59 0.55
CA SER A 674 -6.27 -36.67 1.50
C SER A 674 -5.14 -36.95 2.50
N SER A 675 -3.89 -36.91 2.06
CA SER A 675 -2.70 -37.09 2.90
C SER A 675 -2.47 -35.88 3.81
N GLN A 676 -2.81 -34.67 3.33
CA GLN A 676 -2.72 -33.46 4.15
C GLN A 676 -3.58 -33.53 5.41
N VAL A 677 -4.82 -34.01 5.31
CA VAL A 677 -5.73 -34.14 6.47
C VAL A 677 -5.10 -34.98 7.58
N TRP A 678 -4.45 -36.09 7.22
CA TRP A 678 -3.77 -36.96 8.18
C TRP A 678 -2.59 -36.29 8.87
N TRP A 679 -1.76 -35.58 8.12
CA TRP A 679 -0.63 -34.82 8.69
C TRP A 679 -1.09 -33.68 9.59
N ARG A 680 -2.26 -33.07 9.33
CA ARG A 680 -2.85 -32.06 10.22
C ARG A 680 -3.35 -32.66 11.53
N TRP A 681 -4.02 -33.80 11.50
CA TRP A 681 -4.39 -34.51 12.72
C TRP A 681 -3.17 -34.96 13.52
N ALA A 682 -2.13 -35.47 12.85
CA ALA A 682 -0.87 -35.81 13.49
C ALA A 682 -0.22 -34.58 14.14
N ASN A 683 -0.25 -33.41 13.49
CA ASN A 683 0.25 -32.15 14.05
C ASN A 683 -0.49 -31.77 15.33
N ILE A 684 -1.82 -31.77 15.29
CA ILE A 684 -2.67 -31.44 16.45
C ILE A 684 -2.34 -32.36 17.62
N MET A 685 -2.33 -33.67 17.40
CA MET A 685 -2.08 -34.65 18.46
C MET A 685 -0.66 -34.55 19.00
N PHE A 686 0.33 -34.33 18.13
CA PHE A 686 1.72 -34.16 18.53
C PHE A 686 1.93 -32.88 19.36
N THR A 687 1.35 -31.74 18.96
CA THR A 687 1.44 -30.49 19.74
C THR A 687 0.74 -30.63 21.09
N LEU A 688 -0.46 -31.23 21.14
CA LEU A 688 -1.15 -31.48 22.41
C LEU A 688 -0.36 -32.44 23.31
N PHE A 689 0.28 -33.46 22.73
CA PHE A 689 1.17 -34.35 23.47
C PHE A 689 2.39 -33.62 24.03
N LEU A 690 3.06 -32.77 23.23
CA LEU A 690 4.19 -31.96 23.71
C LEU A 690 3.77 -31.00 24.83
N TRP A 691 2.60 -30.35 24.68
CA TRP A 691 2.05 -29.50 25.73
C TRP A 691 1.73 -30.30 27.00
N ALA A 692 1.18 -31.51 26.88
CA ALA A 692 0.95 -32.40 28.01
C ALA A 692 2.26 -32.80 28.72
N VAL A 693 3.30 -33.14 27.95
CA VAL A 693 4.64 -33.48 28.47
C VAL A 693 5.22 -32.28 29.19
N GLU A 694 5.13 -31.07 28.64
CA GLU A 694 5.59 -29.84 29.29
C GLU A 694 4.91 -29.60 30.63
N LEU A 695 3.58 -29.73 30.69
CA LEU A 695 2.81 -29.56 31.93
C LEU A 695 3.26 -30.54 33.02
N VAL A 696 3.74 -31.73 32.64
CA VAL A 696 4.17 -32.80 33.56
C VAL A 696 5.66 -32.73 33.92
N VAL A 697 6.54 -32.43 32.96
CA VAL A 697 8.00 -32.62 33.04
C VAL A 697 8.77 -31.40 33.55
N SER A 698 8.16 -30.20 33.63
CA SER A 698 8.86 -29.04 34.22
C SER A 698 9.35 -29.36 35.65
N PRO A 699 10.66 -29.29 35.92
CA PRO A 699 11.24 -29.73 37.18
C PRO A 699 10.76 -28.85 38.32
N ASP A 700 10.43 -29.48 39.45
CA ASP A 700 9.89 -28.86 40.68
C ASP A 700 10.91 -27.96 41.43
N GLY A 701 11.82 -27.28 40.73
CA GLY A 701 12.95 -26.55 41.33
C GLY A 701 13.29 -25.16 40.75
N ASP A 702 12.71 -24.73 39.62
CA ASP A 702 13.00 -23.42 39.04
C ASP A 702 11.90 -22.40 39.38
N ASP A 703 12.05 -21.68 40.51
CA ASP A 703 11.15 -20.62 40.99
C ASP A 703 10.84 -19.55 39.91
N VAL A 704 11.76 -19.34 38.95
CA VAL A 704 11.60 -18.39 37.84
C VAL A 704 10.65 -18.91 36.75
N SER A 705 10.63 -20.23 36.50
CA SER A 705 9.75 -20.84 35.49
C SER A 705 8.29 -20.95 35.96
N VAL A 706 8.09 -21.00 37.27
CA VAL A 706 6.78 -21.11 37.91
C VAL A 706 6.09 -19.74 37.98
N LYS A 707 6.86 -18.66 38.18
CA LYS A 707 6.32 -17.32 38.43
C LYS A 707 5.45 -16.76 37.29
N TRP A 708 5.93 -16.84 36.04
CA TRP A 708 5.14 -16.39 34.87
C TRP A 708 3.99 -17.34 34.47
N LYS A 709 3.85 -18.51 35.09
CA LYS A 709 2.69 -19.38 34.81
C LYS A 709 1.59 -19.23 35.85
N VAL A 710 1.91 -18.61 36.98
CA VAL A 710 1.05 -18.47 38.16
C VAL A 710 0.52 -17.04 38.31
N ASP A 711 1.36 -16.04 38.07
CA ASP A 711 1.02 -14.61 38.09
C ASP A 711 0.28 -14.22 36.80
#